data_AF-A0A556SZH9-F1
#
_entry.id   AF-A0A556SZH9-F1
#
_cell.length_a   1.000
_cell.length_b   1.000
_cell.length_c   1.000
_cell.angle_alpha   90.00
_cell.angle_beta   90.00
_cell.angle_gamma   90.00
#
_symmetry.space_group_name_H-M   'P 1'
#
loop_
_entity.id
_entity.type
_entity.pdbx_description
1 polymer ?
#
loop_
_entity_poly.entity_id
_entity_poly.type
_entity_poly.pdbx_seq_one_letter_code
_entity_poly.pdbx_strand_id
1 'polypeptide(L)'
;MTLSPVKKWTFPVIINSKKEPLTADDYHAALMSTSTGFYPVSVTNLMHMGIHFDKTVLKELGDENERKVHCIADGEVVAYRINGNYQNISYGDTVAYYSTGFVLVRHLLEMERVEEKKQPTEPNTENSSTTEKPAEDNSPASSASKANDTATSTNSTADKAGTTSENKPAEAEKEKLPPHQLYFYSLYMHLADTAFYDKNSKMPTPAFWEQDIYRVLPNHKELNKVEGLCIRDKADNSKNDSILAVLQVGTKVNLNLDLHDENHNWYAVTSLAEGYSSIPELKSIKHTQGESQIDILGWIFIGKEVTSLEFEILELKAHEKLLSDQSEKISILTKEFNTNWVKSKGLRVRKDKKILSMLPGGTQVKISGNKKAKHFVELTEVIRDGKPTIPLPKGNTKIWFDCLERISRGKKYNEVVVLDTPSPIKAGDLIGHIGHDHTPQISLSQNSAEIKCETNLHVECFTCDDLPNFIAQTRAEASKLPEEEKTLLGISKQAKLLKSPKDADTDVGQHTEIKVISKNINIKWLQVEITVSKTKKKTAWIENSEEISKSINAKGNITLATDKKAWSEYPLQASELSNNSSIIDTPLLLDINNGVFKKLSHRAVDKDGTLWVYIEHALDKNNAPIRGWLVINKENVKKVSCWDWFDFKQIEEKATTKEFYLDVKKSSSRDNASLEAYKPTLKETLTILDRQYHLDQKKYAKIDAKSFNGIKDKPQLSSALSRLLIQSESEWYSEMDAQGKMPKWDALDSEFNEKAKKALGYLEDGDVAKCDAYISTLPENEQESVKRGLLLKRQELEKKGINNNKTIEDSFYTELKLQVARWDNEKEKIKKMLWWDDVVKGLAKQNNTNATNSNSANKSSTSAKVKPPAEFCSKGKAWFINPIIMEMFKFTKNNLTIVIDPGHGYTKGTSGASAKIYEYKIDKNKTAKADITNLPQKVIDNTNLIVGDEEDPDRNERGLVFDVSIKLKELLKANGYNVILTRTQRKIDGTDDPKTRQARIALTNKNKADYFISIHADGSTKYSDSGAHVIYPNTTDSKVVALSKELAKDIFSYYTVVPVEPSSPKKDVRNLQVLRNSNKTNRKVLIELGFVTSPKDAKALFSNIDLIAQQLYKGLLKNLKKYH
;
A
#
# COMPACT_ATOMS: atom_id res chain seq x y z
N MET A 1 -6.08 17.29 -12.22
CA MET A 1 -4.82 17.65 -11.53
C MET A 1 -3.70 16.81 -12.15
N THR A 2 -2.43 17.22 -12.08
CA THR A 2 -1.31 16.34 -12.42
C THR A 2 -1.09 15.33 -11.30
N LEU A 3 -1.01 14.03 -11.62
CA LEU A 3 -0.68 12.99 -10.65
C LEU A 3 0.71 13.28 -10.06
N SER A 4 0.83 13.20 -8.73
CA SER A 4 2.11 13.42 -8.05
C SER A 4 2.94 12.13 -8.04
N PRO A 5 4.27 12.21 -8.16
CA PRO A 5 5.15 11.06 -7.96
C PRO A 5 4.94 10.39 -6.61
N VAL A 6 5.10 9.06 -6.56
CA VAL A 6 5.03 8.25 -5.34
C VAL A 6 6.11 8.70 -4.36
N LYS A 7 5.73 9.02 -3.13
CA LYS A 7 6.66 9.37 -2.04
C LYS A 7 6.60 8.41 -0.86
N LYS A 8 5.57 7.58 -0.80
CA LYS A 8 5.34 6.61 0.27
C LYS A 8 4.92 5.27 -0.30
N TRP A 9 5.35 4.22 0.38
CA TRP A 9 5.01 2.83 0.12
C TRP A 9 4.51 2.16 1.39
N THR A 10 3.62 1.19 1.25
CA THR A 10 3.15 0.32 2.33
C THR A 10 2.61 -0.99 1.77
N PHE A 11 2.32 -1.94 2.64
CA PHE A 11 1.76 -3.24 2.26
C PHE A 11 0.21 -3.16 2.14
N PRO A 12 -0.41 -3.96 1.26
CA PRO A 12 -1.86 -3.89 1.01
C PRO A 12 -2.68 -4.39 2.21
N VAL A 13 -2.10 -5.24 3.05
CA VAL A 13 -2.63 -5.65 4.36
C VAL A 13 -1.61 -5.22 5.42
N ILE A 14 -2.06 -4.65 6.54
CA ILE A 14 -1.18 -4.08 7.58
C ILE A 14 -1.59 -4.65 8.93
N ILE A 15 -0.75 -5.51 9.52
CA ILE A 15 -1.02 -6.17 10.81
C ILE A 15 -0.08 -5.62 11.89
N ASN A 16 -0.66 -5.03 12.94
CA ASN A 16 0.08 -4.38 14.04
C ASN A 16 0.30 -5.31 15.25
N SER A 17 0.63 -6.58 15.02
CA SER A 17 0.69 -7.63 16.06
C SER A 17 2.03 -7.76 16.78
N LYS A 18 3.13 -7.23 16.21
CA LYS A 18 4.51 -7.37 16.71
C LYS A 18 5.06 -6.07 17.30
N LYS A 19 6.07 -6.18 18.19
CA LYS A 19 6.84 -5.02 18.73
C LYS A 19 7.68 -4.30 17.67
N GLU A 20 7.92 -4.93 16.53
CA GLU A 20 8.63 -4.38 15.37
C GLU A 20 7.74 -4.54 14.12
N PRO A 21 7.78 -3.61 13.14
CA PRO A 21 7.01 -3.74 11.90
C PRO A 21 7.44 -4.95 11.07
N LEU A 22 6.47 -5.55 10.35
CA LEU A 22 6.74 -6.62 9.37
C LEU A 22 7.62 -6.11 8.21
N THR A 23 8.52 -6.95 7.75
CA THR A 23 9.47 -6.68 6.65
C THR A 23 8.99 -7.32 5.34
N ALA A 24 9.55 -6.90 4.19
CA ALA A 24 9.24 -7.55 2.90
C ALA A 24 9.50 -9.07 2.92
N ASP A 25 10.52 -9.54 3.65
CA ASP A 25 10.81 -10.96 3.83
C ASP A 25 9.70 -11.68 4.62
N ASP A 26 9.10 -11.05 5.65
CA ASP A 26 7.92 -11.60 6.34
C ASP A 26 6.74 -11.79 5.36
N TYR A 27 6.48 -10.82 4.47
CA TYR A 27 5.42 -10.92 3.46
C TYR A 27 5.74 -11.98 2.40
N HIS A 28 6.97 -12.02 1.90
CA HIS A 28 7.39 -13.06 0.96
C HIS A 28 7.24 -14.47 1.56
N ALA A 29 7.67 -14.68 2.81
CA ALA A 29 7.50 -15.95 3.52
C ALA A 29 6.01 -16.28 3.74
N ALA A 30 5.20 -15.33 4.19
CA ALA A 30 3.76 -15.55 4.38
C ALA A 30 3.06 -15.92 3.07
N LEU A 31 3.37 -15.25 1.95
CA LEU A 31 2.82 -15.52 0.63
C LEU A 31 3.17 -16.91 0.09
N MET A 32 4.30 -17.51 0.48
CA MET A 32 4.62 -18.89 0.13
C MET A 32 3.74 -19.94 0.84
N SER A 33 2.91 -19.53 1.80
CA SER A 33 1.94 -20.40 2.48
C SER A 33 0.54 -20.40 1.87
N THR A 34 0.26 -19.59 0.84
CA THR A 34 -1.06 -19.56 0.19
C THR A 34 -1.45 -20.92 -0.39
N SER A 35 -2.75 -21.17 -0.40
CA SER A 35 -3.36 -22.39 -0.89
C SER A 35 -3.51 -22.46 -2.42
N THR A 36 -3.58 -21.31 -3.11
CA THR A 36 -4.15 -21.24 -4.48
C THR A 36 -3.45 -20.31 -5.48
N GLY A 37 -2.88 -19.17 -5.05
CA GLY A 37 -2.41 -18.11 -5.95
C GLY A 37 -0.98 -17.65 -5.70
N PHE A 38 -0.02 -18.21 -6.44
CA PHE A 38 1.39 -17.83 -6.38
C PHE A 38 1.80 -17.01 -7.61
N TYR A 39 2.53 -15.92 -7.40
CA TYR A 39 3.19 -15.22 -8.50
C TYR A 39 4.38 -16.05 -9.02
N PRO A 40 4.53 -16.34 -10.33
CA PRO A 40 3.68 -15.95 -11.46
C PRO A 40 2.76 -17.08 -12.00
N VAL A 41 2.59 -18.18 -11.26
CA VAL A 41 1.92 -19.42 -11.72
C VAL A 41 1.02 -20.00 -10.63
N SER A 42 -0.26 -20.19 -10.93
CA SER A 42 -1.22 -20.81 -9.99
C SER A 42 -1.17 -22.35 -10.05
N VAL A 43 -1.51 -22.99 -8.93
CA VAL A 43 -1.77 -24.45 -8.83
C VAL A 43 -2.99 -24.90 -9.63
N THR A 44 -3.77 -23.97 -10.18
CA THR A 44 -4.83 -24.24 -11.17
C THR A 44 -4.28 -24.50 -12.58
N ASN A 45 -2.96 -24.55 -12.75
CA ASN A 45 -2.20 -24.63 -13.99
C ASN A 45 -2.32 -23.38 -14.88
N LEU A 46 -2.89 -22.28 -14.38
CA LEU A 46 -3.01 -21.02 -15.11
C LEU A 46 -1.88 -20.06 -14.75
N MET A 47 -1.55 -19.18 -15.69
CA MET A 47 -0.67 -18.04 -15.47
C MET A 47 -1.36 -17.06 -14.52
N HIS A 48 -0.65 -16.57 -13.51
CA HIS A 48 -1.24 -15.84 -12.40
C HIS A 48 -0.37 -14.66 -11.99
N MET A 49 -0.82 -13.45 -12.27
CA MET A 49 0.04 -12.26 -12.18
C MET A 49 -0.09 -11.47 -10.87
N GLY A 50 -0.94 -11.95 -9.96
CA GLY A 50 -1.14 -11.38 -8.64
C GLY A 50 -0.51 -12.17 -7.50
N ILE A 51 -0.85 -11.73 -6.29
CA ILE A 51 -0.57 -12.41 -5.01
C ILE A 51 -1.87 -12.56 -4.22
N HIS A 52 -2.05 -13.68 -3.53
CA HIS A 52 -3.22 -13.96 -2.69
C HIS A 52 -2.93 -13.71 -1.21
N PHE A 53 -3.81 -12.97 -0.53
CA PHE A 53 -3.90 -12.91 0.93
C PHE A 53 -5.12 -13.73 1.37
N ASP A 54 -4.95 -15.06 1.35
CA ASP A 54 -5.91 -15.99 1.92
C ASP A 54 -5.75 -16.09 3.45
N LYS A 55 -6.63 -16.85 4.10
CA LYS A 55 -6.62 -17.03 5.56
C LYS A 55 -5.26 -17.53 6.10
N THR A 56 -4.54 -18.36 5.35
CA THR A 56 -3.23 -18.90 5.75
C THR A 56 -2.18 -17.79 5.75
N VAL A 57 -2.14 -16.99 4.69
CA VAL A 57 -1.24 -15.82 4.60
C VAL A 57 -1.52 -14.82 5.71
N LEU A 58 -2.78 -14.48 5.96
CA LEU A 58 -3.18 -13.57 7.04
C LEU A 58 -2.77 -14.08 8.43
N LYS A 59 -2.89 -15.40 8.66
CA LYS A 59 -2.44 -16.07 9.89
C LYS A 59 -0.92 -15.99 10.09
N GLU A 60 -0.14 -16.19 9.03
CA GLU A 60 1.34 -16.10 9.07
C GLU A 60 1.82 -14.65 9.33
N LEU A 61 1.10 -13.66 8.79
CA LEU A 61 1.34 -12.24 9.09
C LEU A 61 0.91 -11.85 10.52
N GLY A 62 0.03 -12.64 11.14
CA GLY A 62 -0.26 -12.60 12.59
C GLY A 62 -1.68 -12.20 12.98
N ASP A 63 -2.62 -12.05 12.05
CA ASP A 63 -4.06 -11.94 12.33
C ASP A 63 -4.90 -12.52 11.18
N GLU A 64 -5.43 -13.72 11.37
CA GLU A 64 -6.29 -14.41 10.40
C GLU A 64 -7.67 -13.73 10.18
N ASN A 65 -7.99 -12.69 10.97
CA ASN A 65 -9.25 -11.95 10.88
C ASN A 65 -9.06 -10.50 10.40
N GLU A 66 -7.85 -10.07 10.01
CA GLU A 66 -7.70 -8.75 9.38
C GLU A 66 -8.44 -8.73 8.03
N ARG A 67 -9.17 -7.66 7.79
CA ARG A 67 -10.02 -7.47 6.61
C ARG A 67 -9.74 -6.17 5.88
N LYS A 68 -8.97 -5.23 6.40
CA LYS A 68 -8.75 -3.93 5.74
C LYS A 68 -7.72 -4.05 4.64
N VAL A 69 -8.05 -3.48 3.49
CA VAL A 69 -7.17 -3.38 2.32
C VAL A 69 -6.74 -1.92 2.18
N HIS A 70 -5.44 -1.69 2.03
CA HIS A 70 -4.83 -0.36 1.98
C HIS A 70 -4.13 -0.13 0.65
N CYS A 71 -4.07 1.14 0.23
CA CYS A 71 -3.38 1.55 -0.99
C CYS A 71 -1.87 1.42 -0.80
N ILE A 72 -1.16 0.75 -1.70
CA ILE A 72 0.28 0.42 -1.53
C ILE A 72 1.19 1.64 -1.71
N ALA A 73 0.72 2.64 -2.44
CA ALA A 73 1.50 3.82 -2.83
C ALA A 73 0.60 5.05 -2.98
N ASP A 74 1.18 6.24 -2.97
CA ASP A 74 0.45 7.46 -3.36
C ASP A 74 -0.06 7.33 -4.81
N GLY A 75 -1.29 7.74 -5.09
CA GLY A 75 -1.89 7.54 -6.41
C GLY A 75 -3.21 8.28 -6.60
N GLU A 76 -3.97 7.82 -7.59
CA GLU A 76 -5.36 8.20 -7.83
C GLU A 76 -6.19 6.97 -8.24
N VAL A 77 -7.35 6.77 -7.62
CA VAL A 77 -8.33 5.76 -8.04
C VAL A 77 -8.88 6.18 -9.39
N VAL A 78 -8.74 5.31 -10.40
CA VAL A 78 -9.22 5.56 -11.77
C VAL A 78 -10.48 4.78 -12.09
N ALA A 79 -10.63 3.56 -11.54
CA ALA A 79 -11.82 2.75 -11.70
C ALA A 79 -12.08 1.85 -10.49
N TYR A 80 -13.33 1.42 -10.32
CA TYR A 80 -13.72 0.38 -9.38
C TYR A 80 -14.97 -0.37 -9.84
N ARG A 81 -15.21 -1.55 -9.27
CA ARG A 81 -16.51 -2.25 -9.29
C ARG A 81 -16.86 -2.62 -7.85
N ILE A 82 -18.09 -2.36 -7.41
CA ILE A 82 -18.56 -2.73 -6.07
C ILE A 82 -19.75 -3.66 -6.23
N ASN A 83 -19.75 -4.79 -5.54
CA ASN A 83 -20.91 -5.67 -5.57
C ASN A 83 -22.04 -5.16 -4.66
N GLY A 84 -23.28 -5.23 -5.17
CA GLY A 84 -24.46 -4.99 -4.33
C GLY A 84 -24.61 -6.09 -3.29
N ASN A 85 -24.66 -7.33 -3.79
CA ASN A 85 -24.37 -8.56 -3.06
C ASN A 85 -23.36 -9.35 -3.91
N TYR A 86 -22.59 -10.27 -3.31
CA TYR A 86 -21.74 -11.20 -4.05
C TYR A 86 -22.49 -11.87 -5.20
N GLN A 87 -21.81 -12.01 -6.35
CA GLN A 87 -22.33 -12.74 -7.49
C GLN A 87 -22.40 -14.22 -7.16
N ASN A 88 -23.26 -14.96 -7.86
CA ASN A 88 -23.39 -16.40 -7.68
C ASN A 88 -23.56 -17.14 -9.01
N ILE A 89 -23.23 -18.43 -8.97
CA ILE A 89 -23.42 -19.43 -10.03
C ILE A 89 -23.88 -20.73 -9.38
N SER A 90 -24.87 -21.39 -10.00
CA SER A 90 -25.37 -22.71 -9.61
C SER A 90 -24.66 -23.80 -10.40
N TYR A 91 -24.33 -24.91 -9.74
CA TYR A 91 -23.76 -26.12 -10.33
C TYR A 91 -24.71 -27.31 -10.12
N GLY A 92 -26.01 -27.07 -10.35
CA GLY A 92 -27.09 -27.98 -9.95
C GLY A 92 -27.52 -27.71 -8.51
N ASP A 93 -27.48 -28.75 -7.67
CA ASP A 93 -27.90 -28.69 -6.25
C ASP A 93 -27.02 -27.82 -5.35
N THR A 94 -25.97 -27.20 -5.90
CA THR A 94 -25.07 -26.31 -5.18
C THR A 94 -24.95 -24.93 -5.81
N VAL A 95 -24.60 -23.94 -5.00
CA VAL A 95 -24.30 -22.57 -5.43
C VAL A 95 -22.96 -22.12 -4.86
N ALA A 96 -22.13 -21.47 -5.67
CA ALA A 96 -20.94 -20.75 -5.21
C ALA A 96 -21.14 -19.24 -5.32
N TYR A 97 -20.73 -18.50 -4.28
CA TYR A 97 -20.72 -17.05 -4.25
C TYR A 97 -19.29 -16.52 -4.44
N TYR A 98 -19.16 -15.37 -5.10
CA TYR A 98 -17.88 -14.73 -5.40
C TYR A 98 -18.01 -13.22 -5.57
N SER A 99 -16.90 -12.52 -5.33
CA SER A 99 -16.78 -11.09 -5.54
C SER A 99 -16.15 -10.78 -6.89
N THR A 100 -16.87 -10.00 -7.69
CA THR A 100 -16.31 -9.29 -8.85
C THR A 100 -15.80 -7.90 -8.48
N GLY A 101 -15.85 -7.54 -7.19
CA GLY A 101 -15.51 -6.23 -6.69
C GLY A 101 -14.01 -5.97 -6.74
N PHE A 102 -13.64 -4.84 -7.33
CA PHE A 102 -12.24 -4.41 -7.45
C PHE A 102 -12.08 -2.90 -7.31
N VAL A 103 -10.85 -2.47 -7.02
CA VAL A 103 -10.40 -1.08 -7.12
C VAL A 103 -9.10 -1.05 -7.92
N LEU A 104 -8.98 -0.08 -8.82
CA LEU A 104 -7.83 0.13 -9.69
C LEU A 104 -7.26 1.53 -9.43
N VAL A 105 -6.00 1.59 -8.99
CA VAL A 105 -5.28 2.82 -8.66
C VAL A 105 -4.16 3.05 -9.67
N ARG A 106 -4.05 4.27 -10.19
CA ARG A 106 -2.92 4.72 -11.01
C ARG A 106 -1.89 5.44 -10.13
N HIS A 107 -0.63 5.15 -10.38
CA HIS A 107 0.52 5.71 -9.68
C HIS A 107 1.51 6.32 -10.68
N LEU A 108 2.39 7.18 -10.19
CA LEU A 108 3.50 7.76 -10.97
C LEU A 108 4.83 7.46 -10.27
N LEU A 109 5.62 6.56 -10.84
CA LEU A 109 7.00 6.33 -10.43
C LEU A 109 7.90 7.29 -11.21
N GLU A 110 8.78 8.02 -10.51
CA GLU A 110 9.60 9.08 -11.12
C GLU A 110 11.05 9.04 -10.63
N MET A 111 12.00 9.15 -11.55
CA MET A 111 13.42 9.31 -11.27
C MET A 111 13.92 10.66 -11.83
N GLU A 112 14.41 11.51 -10.93
CA GLU A 112 15.13 12.74 -11.26
C GLU A 112 16.43 12.42 -12.02
N ARG A 113 16.74 13.21 -13.05
CA ARG A 113 18.01 13.12 -13.78
C ARG A 113 19.16 13.68 -12.94
N VAL A 114 20.31 13.03 -13.02
CA VAL A 114 21.53 13.43 -12.33
C VAL A 114 22.27 14.49 -13.16
N GLU A 115 22.48 15.68 -12.59
CA GLU A 115 23.20 16.76 -13.27
C GLU A 115 24.69 16.42 -13.41
N GLU A 116 25.20 16.44 -14.63
CA GLU A 116 26.62 16.19 -14.93
C GLU A 116 27.49 17.33 -14.39
N LYS A 117 28.24 17.05 -13.33
CA LYS A 117 29.35 17.91 -12.91
C LYS A 117 30.47 17.81 -13.94
N LYS A 118 30.66 18.86 -14.75
CA LYS A 118 31.90 19.03 -15.52
C LYS A 118 33.09 19.01 -14.56
N GLN A 119 33.98 18.04 -14.74
CA GLN A 119 35.31 18.10 -14.14
C GLN A 119 36.06 19.35 -14.65
N PRO A 120 36.90 19.99 -13.84
CA PRO A 120 37.86 20.96 -14.35
C PRO A 120 38.82 20.21 -15.29
N THR A 121 38.93 20.66 -16.55
CA THR A 121 40.01 20.21 -17.43
C THR A 121 41.32 20.82 -16.95
N GLU A 122 42.14 20.02 -16.26
CA GLU A 122 43.58 20.31 -16.18
C GLU A 122 44.20 20.21 -17.59
N PRO A 123 45.18 21.06 -17.92
CA PRO A 123 45.77 21.07 -19.25
C PRO A 123 46.66 19.85 -19.48
N ASN A 124 46.46 19.16 -20.62
CA ASN A 124 47.27 18.02 -21.03
C ASN A 124 48.77 18.38 -21.15
N THR A 125 49.63 17.56 -20.57
CA THR A 125 50.98 17.33 -21.06
C THR A 125 51.03 16.06 -21.92
N GLU A 126 51.68 16.15 -23.07
CA GLU A 126 51.82 15.05 -24.03
C GLU A 126 52.81 13.99 -23.54
N ASN A 127 52.50 12.70 -23.70
CA ASN A 127 53.19 11.90 -24.73
C ASN A 127 52.72 10.43 -24.89
N SER A 128 52.54 10.06 -26.16
CA SER A 128 52.98 8.82 -26.84
C SER A 128 52.56 7.41 -26.37
N SER A 129 52.12 6.61 -27.37
CA SER A 129 52.34 5.15 -27.56
C SER A 129 51.67 4.15 -26.60
N THR A 130 51.17 2.97 -27.01
CA THR A 130 51.16 2.26 -28.31
C THR A 130 50.11 1.13 -28.28
N THR A 131 49.59 0.73 -29.46
CA THR A 131 49.00 -0.60 -29.82
C THR A 131 47.86 -1.17 -28.92
N GLU A 132 47.01 -2.12 -29.33
CA GLU A 132 46.90 -2.94 -30.54
C GLU A 132 45.42 -3.33 -30.80
N LYS A 133 45.07 -3.75 -32.02
CA LYS A 133 43.73 -4.26 -32.36
C LYS A 133 43.83 -5.36 -33.42
N PRO A 134 43.24 -6.55 -33.20
CA PRO A 134 42.97 -7.51 -34.27
C PRO A 134 41.56 -7.33 -34.89
N ALA A 135 41.50 -7.33 -36.22
CA ALA A 135 40.80 -8.30 -37.09
C ALA A 135 39.79 -9.31 -36.45
N GLU A 136 38.77 -9.90 -37.10
CA GLU A 136 38.20 -9.96 -38.48
C GLU A 136 36.88 -10.80 -38.38
N ASP A 137 35.90 -10.92 -39.30
CA ASP A 137 35.49 -10.22 -40.55
C ASP A 137 34.05 -10.69 -40.93
N ASN A 138 33.58 -10.36 -42.15
CA ASN A 138 32.51 -10.94 -42.99
C ASN A 138 31.11 -10.28 -42.99
N SER A 139 30.80 -9.68 -44.15
CA SER A 139 29.45 -9.36 -44.64
C SER A 139 28.90 -10.54 -45.50
N PRO A 140 27.67 -10.48 -46.08
CA PRO A 140 27.47 -9.73 -47.34
C PRO A 140 26.10 -9.05 -47.57
N ALA A 141 26.18 -7.82 -48.09
CA ALA A 141 25.45 -7.23 -49.22
C ALA A 141 23.93 -7.43 -49.48
N SER A 142 23.21 -6.31 -49.57
CA SER A 142 22.50 -5.82 -50.79
C SER A 142 22.27 -4.30 -50.63
N SER A 143 22.87 -3.41 -51.44
CA SER A 143 22.42 -2.90 -52.77
C SER A 143 20.98 -2.36 -52.78
N ALA A 144 20.65 -1.16 -53.29
CA ALA A 144 21.38 0.02 -53.81
C ALA A 144 20.48 1.27 -53.52
N SER A 145 20.69 2.54 -53.91
CA SER A 145 21.61 3.22 -54.83
C SER A 145 21.61 4.75 -54.55
N LYS A 146 22.73 5.43 -54.85
CA LYS A 146 22.96 6.83 -55.34
C LYS A 146 21.75 7.81 -55.35
N ALA A 147 21.89 9.12 -55.11
CA ALA A 147 22.96 10.04 -55.53
C ALA A 147 22.87 11.42 -54.82
N ASN A 148 23.96 12.20 -54.86
CA ASN A 148 24.11 13.64 -55.22
C ASN A 148 22.95 14.66 -54.96
N ASP A 149 23.19 15.96 -54.65
CA ASP A 149 24.41 16.75 -54.78
C ASP A 149 24.44 18.05 -53.93
N THR A 150 25.64 18.64 -53.87
CA THR A 150 26.05 20.04 -53.63
C THR A 150 25.03 21.15 -53.27
N ALA A 151 25.27 21.73 -52.08
CA ALA A 151 25.60 23.15 -51.83
C ALA A 151 25.03 24.28 -52.72
N THR A 152 24.48 25.32 -52.05
CA THR A 152 24.84 26.71 -52.39
C THR A 152 24.75 27.63 -51.17
N SER A 153 25.82 28.38 -50.89
CA SER A 153 25.80 29.55 -50.01
C SER A 153 25.55 30.81 -50.83
N THR A 154 24.82 31.78 -50.29
CA THR A 154 24.88 33.18 -50.75
C THR A 154 24.95 34.12 -49.56
N ASN A 155 25.66 35.24 -49.76
CA ASN A 155 26.25 36.06 -48.71
C ASN A 155 25.40 37.27 -48.30
N SER A 156 25.68 37.73 -47.09
CA SER A 156 25.79 39.15 -46.69
C SER A 156 24.64 40.13 -47.00
N THR A 157 24.23 40.84 -45.96
CA THR A 157 24.69 42.25 -45.81
C THR A 157 24.66 42.66 -44.35
N ALA A 158 25.50 43.62 -43.98
CA ALA A 158 25.65 44.11 -42.62
C ALA A 158 25.03 45.49 -42.49
N ASP A 159 24.58 45.84 -41.29
CA ASP A 159 24.50 47.23 -40.88
C ASP A 159 24.98 47.42 -39.45
N LYS A 160 25.72 48.50 -39.22
CA LYS A 160 26.29 48.90 -37.92
C LYS A 160 25.65 50.22 -37.47
N ALA A 161 25.06 50.22 -36.29
CA ALA A 161 24.94 51.43 -35.47
C ALA A 161 25.15 51.02 -34.01
N GLY A 162 26.11 51.65 -33.33
CA GLY A 162 26.47 51.31 -31.95
C GLY A 162 26.01 52.36 -30.95
N THR A 163 25.72 51.96 -29.73
CA THR A 163 25.88 52.81 -28.54
C THR A 163 26.06 51.94 -27.30
N THR A 164 26.90 52.41 -26.37
CA THR A 164 27.39 51.65 -25.22
C THR A 164 26.49 51.75 -23.99
N SER A 165 26.20 50.62 -23.35
CA SER A 165 25.90 50.57 -21.92
C SER A 165 26.30 49.20 -21.34
N GLU A 166 27.08 49.20 -20.26
CA GLU A 166 27.51 47.99 -19.57
C GLU A 166 26.30 47.25 -18.98
N ASN A 167 25.99 46.06 -19.49
CA ASN A 167 25.09 45.12 -18.85
C ASN A 167 25.78 43.76 -18.75
N LYS A 168 26.19 43.43 -17.52
CA LYS A 168 26.69 42.10 -17.15
C LYS A 168 25.58 41.08 -17.45
N PRO A 169 25.80 40.06 -18.30
CA PRO A 169 24.75 39.09 -18.58
C PRO A 169 24.30 38.40 -17.30
N ALA A 170 22.99 38.44 -17.03
CA ALA A 170 22.38 37.50 -16.10
C ALA A 170 22.57 36.10 -16.69
N GLU A 171 23.25 35.23 -15.94
CA GLU A 171 23.49 33.85 -16.34
C GLU A 171 22.13 33.14 -16.45
N ALA A 172 21.72 32.80 -17.67
CA ALA A 172 20.42 32.20 -17.91
C ALA A 172 20.33 30.85 -17.19
N GLU A 173 19.35 30.69 -16.31
CA GLU A 173 19.09 29.41 -15.65
C GLU A 173 18.82 28.35 -16.72
N LYS A 174 19.70 27.34 -16.82
CA LYS A 174 19.50 26.21 -17.72
C LYS A 174 18.28 25.44 -17.27
N GLU A 175 17.30 25.31 -18.18
CA GLU A 175 16.10 24.53 -17.96
C GLU A 175 16.47 23.05 -17.71
N LYS A 176 16.12 22.53 -16.52
CA LYS A 176 16.47 21.17 -16.12
C LYS A 176 15.68 20.17 -16.95
N LEU A 177 16.36 19.19 -17.56
CA LEU A 177 15.71 18.13 -18.33
C LEU A 177 14.63 17.39 -17.51
N PRO A 178 13.48 17.04 -18.10
CA PRO A 178 12.37 16.42 -17.37
C PRO A 178 12.77 15.04 -16.84
N PRO A 179 12.25 14.63 -15.66
CA PRO A 179 12.58 13.34 -15.05
C PRO A 179 12.08 12.16 -15.88
N HIS A 180 12.62 10.97 -15.59
CA HIS A 180 12.12 9.73 -16.16
C HIS A 180 10.86 9.31 -15.40
N GLN A 181 9.78 9.01 -16.12
CA GLN A 181 8.46 8.71 -15.55
C GLN A 181 7.93 7.35 -16.03
N LEU A 182 7.26 6.63 -15.15
CA LEU A 182 6.53 5.39 -15.42
C LEU A 182 5.17 5.45 -14.72
N TYR A 183 4.09 5.24 -15.47
CA TYR A 183 2.74 5.09 -14.89
C TYR A 183 2.45 3.61 -14.68
N PHE A 184 2.38 3.18 -13.43
CA PHE A 184 1.97 1.82 -13.07
C PHE A 184 0.62 1.84 -12.36
N TYR A 185 -0.04 0.69 -12.34
CA TYR A 185 -1.32 0.48 -11.70
C TYR A 185 -1.19 -0.57 -10.60
N SER A 186 -1.98 -0.41 -9.54
CA SER A 186 -2.27 -1.49 -8.59
C SER A 186 -3.75 -1.86 -8.65
N LEU A 187 -4.00 -3.16 -8.66
CA LEU A 187 -5.34 -3.76 -8.69
C LEU A 187 -5.59 -4.49 -7.38
N TYR A 188 -6.76 -4.28 -6.80
CA TYR A 188 -7.22 -4.96 -5.58
C TYR A 188 -8.52 -5.70 -5.90
N MET A 189 -8.51 -7.02 -5.86
CA MET A 189 -9.61 -7.88 -6.31
C MET A 189 -10.15 -8.79 -5.20
N HIS A 190 -11.42 -9.16 -5.41
CA HIS A 190 -12.30 -9.82 -4.45
C HIS A 190 -12.55 -8.97 -3.19
N LEU A 191 -12.91 -7.70 -3.38
CA LEU A 191 -13.32 -6.80 -2.29
C LEU A 191 -14.72 -7.14 -1.75
N ALA A 192 -15.00 -6.73 -0.51
CA ALA A 192 -16.28 -6.98 0.14
C ALA A 192 -17.46 -6.26 -0.53
N ASP A 193 -18.62 -6.92 -0.55
CA ASP A 193 -19.85 -6.39 -1.11
C ASP A 193 -20.52 -5.33 -0.20
N THR A 194 -21.62 -4.73 -0.67
CA THR A 194 -22.34 -3.71 0.10
C THR A 194 -22.99 -4.29 1.36
N ALA A 195 -23.48 -5.52 1.29
CA ALA A 195 -24.09 -6.23 2.41
C ALA A 195 -23.13 -6.41 3.60
N PHE A 196 -21.83 -6.61 3.35
CA PHE A 196 -20.80 -6.58 4.40
C PHE A 196 -20.82 -5.24 5.18
N TYR A 197 -20.84 -4.09 4.50
CA TYR A 197 -20.87 -2.77 5.14
C TYR A 197 -22.21 -2.47 5.81
N ASP A 198 -23.31 -3.00 5.28
CA ASP A 198 -24.63 -2.86 5.92
C ASP A 198 -24.70 -3.63 7.25
N LYS A 199 -24.18 -4.85 7.29
CA LYS A 199 -24.05 -5.66 8.53
C LYS A 199 -23.02 -5.08 9.51
N ASN A 200 -21.93 -4.50 9.01
CA ASN A 200 -20.80 -4.01 9.80
C ASN A 200 -20.71 -2.48 9.76
N SER A 201 -21.76 -1.77 10.19
CA SER A 201 -21.87 -0.30 10.07
C SER A 201 -20.76 0.52 10.76
N LYS A 202 -19.97 -0.08 11.66
CA LYS A 202 -18.79 0.53 12.30
C LYS A 202 -17.50 0.42 11.47
N MET A 203 -17.47 -0.42 10.44
CA MET A 203 -16.32 -0.54 9.55
C MET A 203 -16.23 0.70 8.66
N PRO A 204 -15.02 1.26 8.45
CA PRO A 204 -14.85 2.44 7.60
C PRO A 204 -15.21 2.10 6.14
N THR A 205 -15.60 3.12 5.37
CA THR A 205 -15.78 2.99 3.91
C THR A 205 -14.68 3.73 3.18
N PRO A 206 -14.32 3.34 1.95
CA PRO A 206 -13.29 4.03 1.17
C PRO A 206 -13.65 5.49 0.88
N ALA A 207 -12.67 6.39 0.94
CA ALA A 207 -12.91 7.83 0.84
C ALA A 207 -13.40 8.30 -0.55
N PHE A 208 -13.12 7.52 -1.60
CA PHE A 208 -13.52 7.79 -2.99
C PHE A 208 -14.95 7.33 -3.34
N TRP A 209 -15.68 6.76 -2.38
CA TRP A 209 -17.11 6.46 -2.52
C TRP A 209 -17.96 7.74 -2.46
N GLU A 210 -19.18 7.69 -2.99
CA GLU A 210 -20.12 8.82 -2.89
C GLU A 210 -20.44 9.12 -1.43
N GLN A 211 -20.14 10.36 -1.05
CA GLN A 211 -20.44 10.93 0.27
C GLN A 211 -21.84 11.58 0.26
N ASP A 212 -22.32 11.99 1.44
CA ASP A 212 -23.63 12.65 1.61
C ASP A 212 -24.84 11.82 1.17
N ILE A 213 -24.69 10.49 1.23
CA ILE A 213 -25.80 9.55 1.18
C ILE A 213 -26.32 9.33 2.61
N TYR A 214 -27.61 9.13 2.75
CA TYR A 214 -28.28 8.95 4.03
C TYR A 214 -29.16 7.70 4.02
N ARG A 215 -29.15 6.93 5.10
CA ARG A 215 -30.00 5.74 5.27
C ARG A 215 -31.07 6.04 6.31
N VAL A 216 -32.32 5.66 6.02
CA VAL A 216 -33.42 5.73 7.00
C VAL A 216 -33.14 4.73 8.11
N LEU A 217 -32.91 5.22 9.33
CA LEU A 217 -32.60 4.40 10.50
C LEU A 217 -33.74 3.42 10.79
N PRO A 218 -33.52 2.09 10.63
CA PRO A 218 -34.55 1.10 10.97
C PRO A 218 -34.97 1.24 12.44
N ASN A 219 -36.26 1.10 12.70
CA ASN A 219 -36.85 1.12 14.05
C ASN A 219 -36.65 2.44 14.84
N HIS A 220 -36.21 3.54 14.21
CA HIS A 220 -36.07 4.82 14.92
C HIS A 220 -37.41 5.27 15.53
N LYS A 221 -37.38 5.79 16.77
CA LYS A 221 -38.57 6.11 17.58
C LYS A 221 -39.54 7.10 16.92
N GLU A 222 -39.02 7.96 16.03
CA GLU A 222 -39.78 8.98 15.31
C GLU A 222 -40.26 8.54 13.92
N LEU A 223 -39.98 7.28 13.51
CA LEU A 223 -40.70 6.66 12.40
C LEU A 223 -42.18 6.48 12.76
N ASN A 224 -43.05 6.73 11.81
CA ASN A 224 -44.50 6.70 12.02
C ASN A 224 -45.10 5.42 11.46
N LYS A 225 -46.13 4.87 12.12
CA LYS A 225 -46.93 3.77 11.54
C LYS A 225 -47.58 4.23 10.23
N VAL A 226 -47.65 3.32 9.25
CA VAL A 226 -48.63 3.40 8.15
C VAL A 226 -50.02 3.16 8.73
N GLU A 227 -50.98 3.99 8.36
CA GLU A 227 -52.40 3.78 8.65
C GLU A 227 -53.00 2.98 7.49
N GLY A 228 -53.63 1.84 7.79
CA GLY A 228 -54.03 0.88 6.78
C GLY A 228 -54.23 -0.54 7.33
N LEU A 229 -54.55 -1.48 6.43
CA LEU A 229 -54.93 -2.86 6.75
C LEU A 229 -53.74 -3.83 6.59
N CYS A 230 -53.56 -4.77 7.50
CA CYS A 230 -52.55 -5.83 7.34
C CYS A 230 -52.86 -6.75 6.15
N ILE A 231 -51.81 -7.14 5.42
CA ILE A 231 -51.81 -8.29 4.49
C ILE A 231 -50.95 -9.41 5.07
N ARG A 232 -51.41 -10.65 5.00
CA ARG A 232 -50.87 -11.81 5.75
C ARG A 232 -50.53 -13.02 4.88
N ASP A 233 -49.68 -13.92 5.39
CA ASP A 233 -49.34 -15.18 4.70
C ASP A 233 -50.49 -16.20 4.65
N LYS A 234 -51.48 -16.05 5.52
CA LYS A 234 -52.69 -16.89 5.64
C LYS A 234 -53.87 -16.09 6.19
N ALA A 235 -55.07 -16.62 6.02
CA ALA A 235 -56.33 -16.08 6.52
C ALA A 235 -56.50 -16.20 8.06
N ASP A 236 -55.56 -15.67 8.84
CA ASP A 236 -55.58 -15.74 10.31
C ASP A 236 -54.86 -14.54 10.96
N ASN A 237 -55.52 -13.92 11.95
CA ASN A 237 -54.96 -12.82 12.74
C ASN A 237 -54.41 -13.22 14.11
N SER A 238 -54.40 -14.51 14.48
CA SER A 238 -54.04 -14.98 15.83
C SER A 238 -52.65 -14.53 16.27
N LYS A 239 -51.69 -14.54 15.35
CA LYS A 239 -50.28 -14.18 15.57
C LYS A 239 -49.85 -12.95 14.76
N ASN A 240 -48.77 -12.31 15.18
CA ASN A 240 -48.17 -11.17 14.45
C ASN A 240 -47.03 -11.59 13.49
N ASP A 241 -46.64 -12.86 13.48
CA ASP A 241 -45.62 -13.41 12.60
C ASP A 241 -46.12 -13.57 11.16
N SER A 242 -47.43 -13.79 10.97
CA SER A 242 -48.09 -13.88 9.65
C SER A 242 -48.20 -12.55 8.89
N ILE A 243 -47.88 -11.40 9.50
CA ILE A 243 -48.00 -10.09 8.84
C ILE A 243 -46.88 -9.92 7.81
N LEU A 244 -47.25 -9.83 6.53
CA LEU A 244 -46.35 -9.57 5.41
C LEU A 244 -46.10 -8.07 5.24
N ALA A 245 -47.17 -7.24 5.30
CA ALA A 245 -47.10 -5.78 5.24
C ALA A 245 -48.37 -5.13 5.81
N VAL A 246 -48.39 -3.79 5.87
CA VAL A 246 -49.62 -2.99 6.04
C VAL A 246 -49.91 -2.24 4.74
N LEU A 247 -51.06 -2.48 4.12
CA LEU A 247 -51.55 -1.77 2.94
C LEU A 247 -52.16 -0.44 3.36
N GLN A 248 -51.64 0.67 2.83
CA GLN A 248 -52.05 2.01 3.23
C GLN A 248 -53.51 2.30 2.84
N VAL A 249 -54.24 3.09 3.64
CA VAL A 249 -55.57 3.62 3.25
C VAL A 249 -55.52 4.28 1.86
N GLY A 250 -56.53 3.99 1.02
CA GLY A 250 -56.60 4.38 -0.40
C GLY A 250 -55.90 3.41 -1.36
N THR A 251 -55.40 2.27 -0.87
CA THR A 251 -54.81 1.22 -1.73
C THR A 251 -55.90 0.35 -2.33
N LYS A 252 -55.83 0.08 -3.63
CA LYS A 252 -56.75 -0.82 -4.33
C LYS A 252 -56.06 -2.13 -4.65
N VAL A 253 -56.68 -3.24 -4.27
CA VAL A 253 -56.16 -4.59 -4.49
C VAL A 253 -57.04 -5.36 -5.44
N ASN A 254 -56.42 -6.21 -6.27
CA ASN A 254 -57.13 -7.22 -7.03
C ASN A 254 -57.26 -8.47 -6.16
N LEU A 255 -58.49 -8.88 -5.89
CA LEU A 255 -58.85 -10.08 -5.14
C LEU A 255 -58.96 -11.29 -6.08
N ASN A 256 -58.69 -12.48 -5.55
CA ASN A 256 -59.21 -13.71 -6.12
C ASN A 256 -60.55 -14.02 -5.45
N LEU A 257 -61.65 -13.85 -6.18
CA LEU A 257 -63.00 -14.07 -5.64
C LEU A 257 -63.33 -15.55 -5.40
N ASP A 258 -62.59 -16.48 -6.02
CA ASP A 258 -62.72 -17.93 -5.80
C ASP A 258 -61.84 -18.44 -4.64
N LEU A 259 -61.10 -17.54 -3.96
CA LEU A 259 -60.14 -17.88 -2.91
C LEU A 259 -60.30 -16.99 -1.67
N HIS A 260 -61.24 -17.42 -0.82
CA HIS A 260 -61.61 -16.80 0.46
C HIS A 260 -61.67 -17.85 1.60
N ASP A 261 -61.82 -17.42 2.85
CA ASP A 261 -62.15 -18.35 3.96
C ASP A 261 -63.63 -18.75 3.93
N GLU A 262 -63.99 -19.82 4.64
CA GLU A 262 -65.36 -20.39 4.69
C GLU A 262 -66.45 -19.33 4.99
N ASN A 263 -66.11 -18.30 5.78
CA ASN A 263 -67.02 -17.26 6.23
C ASN A 263 -66.95 -15.96 5.39
N HIS A 264 -66.21 -15.94 4.28
CA HIS A 264 -66.04 -14.79 3.38
C HIS A 264 -65.57 -13.51 4.12
N ASN A 265 -64.73 -13.68 5.14
CA ASN A 265 -64.09 -12.61 5.90
C ASN A 265 -62.72 -12.23 5.33
N TRP A 266 -61.98 -13.21 4.83
CA TRP A 266 -60.62 -13.07 4.29
C TRP A 266 -60.60 -13.40 2.80
N TYR A 267 -59.91 -12.58 2.02
CA TYR A 267 -59.72 -12.79 0.59
C TYR A 267 -58.24 -12.78 0.24
N ALA A 268 -57.84 -13.65 -0.68
CA ALA A 268 -56.50 -13.64 -1.25
C ALA A 268 -56.35 -12.48 -2.26
N VAL A 269 -55.26 -11.73 -2.14
CA VAL A 269 -54.86 -10.66 -3.05
C VAL A 269 -53.94 -11.22 -4.12
N THR A 270 -54.29 -11.07 -5.40
CA THR A 270 -53.44 -11.50 -6.53
C THR A 270 -52.41 -10.43 -6.90
N SER A 271 -52.79 -9.15 -6.82
CA SER A 271 -51.95 -8.01 -7.18
C SER A 271 -52.46 -6.70 -6.55
N LEU A 272 -51.63 -5.66 -6.56
CA LEU A 272 -52.09 -4.29 -6.25
C LEU A 272 -52.53 -3.62 -7.56
N ALA A 273 -53.76 -3.11 -7.60
CA ALA A 273 -54.29 -2.35 -8.74
C ALA A 273 -53.85 -0.88 -8.68
N GLU A 274 -53.90 -0.30 -7.48
CA GLU A 274 -53.47 1.07 -7.18
C GLU A 274 -52.98 1.11 -5.71
N GLY A 275 -52.11 2.04 -5.33
CA GLY A 275 -51.71 2.18 -3.91
C GLY A 275 -50.51 1.32 -3.46
N TYR A 276 -50.38 1.13 -2.13
CA TYR A 276 -49.08 0.89 -1.50
C TYR A 276 -49.11 0.03 -0.24
N SER A 277 -47.95 -0.57 0.08
CA SER A 277 -47.71 -1.32 1.31
C SER A 277 -46.59 -0.70 2.15
N SER A 278 -46.50 -1.07 3.44
CA SER A 278 -45.48 -0.57 4.37
C SER A 278 -44.06 -1.08 4.11
N ILE A 279 -43.86 -1.94 3.11
CA ILE A 279 -42.56 -2.48 2.70
C ILE A 279 -42.29 -2.19 1.21
N PRO A 280 -41.02 -2.20 0.74
CA PRO A 280 -40.69 -1.82 -0.64
C PRO A 280 -41.26 -2.72 -1.73
N GLU A 281 -41.52 -4.00 -1.41
CA GLU A 281 -41.95 -5.03 -2.35
C GLU A 281 -42.69 -6.13 -1.57
N LEU A 282 -43.94 -6.42 -1.95
CA LEU A 282 -44.66 -7.62 -1.53
C LEU A 282 -44.32 -8.73 -2.53
N LYS A 283 -43.64 -9.78 -2.06
CA LYS A 283 -43.35 -10.96 -2.87
C LYS A 283 -44.59 -11.85 -2.93
N SER A 284 -44.83 -12.49 -4.07
CA SER A 284 -45.83 -13.54 -4.15
C SER A 284 -45.43 -14.74 -3.29
N ILE A 285 -46.43 -15.39 -2.70
CA ILE A 285 -46.35 -16.67 -2.01
C ILE A 285 -47.14 -17.70 -2.81
N LYS A 286 -46.64 -18.93 -2.87
CA LYS A 286 -47.36 -20.07 -3.46
C LYS A 286 -48.43 -20.53 -2.49
N HIS A 287 -49.69 -20.45 -2.88
CA HIS A 287 -50.81 -21.07 -2.19
C HIS A 287 -51.23 -22.34 -2.92
N THR A 288 -51.45 -23.43 -2.19
CA THR A 288 -51.83 -24.74 -2.75
C THR A 288 -53.32 -24.98 -2.52
N GLN A 289 -54.07 -25.21 -3.59
CA GLN A 289 -55.49 -25.54 -3.56
C GLN A 289 -55.68 -26.86 -4.35
N GLY A 290 -55.83 -27.97 -3.62
CA GLY A 290 -55.77 -29.31 -4.21
C GLY A 290 -54.39 -29.59 -4.81
N GLU A 291 -54.34 -30.03 -6.07
CA GLU A 291 -53.08 -30.24 -6.82
C GLU A 291 -52.54 -28.96 -7.49
N SER A 292 -53.29 -27.86 -7.47
CA SER A 292 -52.91 -26.61 -8.14
C SER A 292 -52.17 -25.63 -7.22
N GLN A 293 -51.16 -24.94 -7.77
CA GLN A 293 -50.47 -23.83 -7.10
C GLN A 293 -50.83 -22.49 -7.73
N ILE A 294 -51.23 -21.52 -6.91
CA ILE A 294 -51.60 -20.17 -7.30
C ILE A 294 -50.66 -19.16 -6.61
N ASP A 295 -50.17 -18.15 -7.34
CA ASP A 295 -49.41 -17.04 -6.77
C ASP A 295 -50.35 -15.97 -6.20
N ILE A 296 -50.18 -15.63 -4.92
CA ILE A 296 -50.91 -14.54 -4.25
C ILE A 296 -49.93 -13.63 -3.51
N LEU A 297 -50.25 -12.35 -3.29
CA LEU A 297 -49.47 -11.45 -2.43
C LEU A 297 -49.75 -11.67 -0.93
N GLY A 298 -50.82 -12.39 -0.60
CA GLY A 298 -51.27 -12.66 0.76
C GLY A 298 -52.76 -12.45 0.94
N TRP A 299 -53.22 -12.46 2.19
CA TRP A 299 -54.63 -12.40 2.59
C TRP A 299 -54.95 -11.10 3.31
N ILE A 300 -56.12 -10.50 3.02
CA ILE A 300 -56.62 -9.32 3.74
C ILE A 300 -58.00 -9.59 4.36
N PHE A 301 -58.28 -8.93 5.49
CA PHE A 301 -59.59 -9.02 6.17
C PHE A 301 -60.55 -7.96 5.64
N ILE A 302 -61.60 -8.41 4.95
CA ILE A 302 -62.71 -7.56 4.50
C ILE A 302 -63.90 -7.68 5.47
N GLY A 303 -64.10 -8.86 6.07
CA GLY A 303 -65.15 -9.13 7.06
C GLY A 303 -66.56 -9.31 6.48
N LYS A 304 -66.72 -9.26 5.15
CA LYS A 304 -67.97 -9.53 4.45
C LYS A 304 -67.72 -10.02 3.03
N GLU A 305 -68.72 -10.66 2.46
CA GLU A 305 -68.77 -11.04 1.06
C GLU A 305 -68.65 -9.81 0.14
N VAL A 306 -67.88 -9.96 -0.93
CA VAL A 306 -67.67 -8.95 -1.98
C VAL A 306 -67.77 -9.56 -3.38
N THR A 307 -68.35 -8.80 -4.31
CA THR A 307 -68.58 -9.22 -5.71
C THR A 307 -67.70 -8.47 -6.71
N SER A 308 -66.82 -7.58 -6.22
CA SER A 308 -65.89 -6.80 -7.04
C SER A 308 -64.49 -7.40 -6.97
N LEU A 309 -63.85 -7.59 -8.12
CA LEU A 309 -62.45 -7.99 -8.23
C LEU A 309 -61.51 -6.94 -7.62
N GLU A 310 -61.84 -5.65 -7.72
CA GLU A 310 -61.07 -4.56 -7.13
C GLU A 310 -61.69 -4.14 -5.78
N PHE A 311 -60.86 -4.02 -4.73
CA PHE A 311 -61.25 -3.55 -3.40
C PHE A 311 -60.31 -2.45 -2.89
N GLU A 312 -60.87 -1.31 -2.45
CA GLU A 312 -60.12 -0.21 -1.86
C GLU A 312 -60.02 -0.34 -0.33
N ILE A 313 -58.81 -0.26 0.22
CA ILE A 313 -58.53 -0.22 1.65
C ILE A 313 -59.03 1.13 2.22
N LEU A 314 -60.17 1.09 2.89
CA LEU A 314 -60.83 2.29 3.43
C LEU A 314 -60.18 2.77 4.74
N GLU A 315 -60.52 3.98 5.19
CA GLU A 315 -60.26 4.39 6.57
C GLU A 315 -60.99 3.46 7.55
N LEU A 316 -60.41 3.20 8.73
CA LEU A 316 -60.98 2.27 9.74
C LEU A 316 -62.48 2.56 10.00
N LYS A 317 -62.85 3.82 10.23
CA LYS A 317 -64.26 4.24 10.47
C LYS A 317 -65.19 4.08 9.27
N ALA A 318 -64.66 4.02 8.05
CA ALA A 318 -65.43 3.76 6.85
C ALA A 318 -65.60 2.25 6.63
N HIS A 319 -64.58 1.45 6.93
CA HIS A 319 -64.64 -0.01 6.89
C HIS A 319 -65.53 -0.56 8.02
N GLU A 320 -65.47 -0.03 9.24
CA GLU A 320 -66.36 -0.37 10.36
C GLU A 320 -67.84 -0.26 9.96
N LYS A 321 -68.23 0.79 9.23
CA LYS A 321 -69.60 0.99 8.74
C LYS A 321 -70.05 -0.09 7.74
N LEU A 322 -69.14 -0.74 7.02
CA LEU A 322 -69.48 -1.86 6.13
C LEU A 322 -69.85 -3.13 6.90
N LEU A 323 -69.49 -3.23 8.19
CA LEU A 323 -69.68 -4.42 9.02
C LEU A 323 -70.95 -4.36 9.90
N SER A 324 -71.75 -3.29 9.80
CA SER A 324 -73.10 -3.18 10.40
C SER A 324 -73.18 -3.66 11.87
N ASP A 325 -72.31 -3.11 12.72
CA ASP A 325 -72.22 -3.40 14.16
C ASP A 325 -71.91 -4.87 14.56
N GLN A 326 -71.36 -5.69 13.64
CA GLN A 326 -70.83 -7.02 13.96
C GLN A 326 -69.57 -6.92 14.83
N SER A 327 -69.76 -6.83 16.15
CA SER A 327 -68.73 -6.52 17.16
C SER A 327 -67.47 -7.38 17.10
N GLU A 328 -67.61 -8.68 16.83
CA GLU A 328 -66.48 -9.61 16.68
C GLU A 328 -65.62 -9.28 15.45
N LYS A 329 -66.26 -9.00 14.31
CA LYS A 329 -65.55 -8.61 13.07
C LYS A 329 -64.94 -7.22 13.17
N ILE A 330 -65.61 -6.29 13.85
CA ILE A 330 -65.07 -4.96 14.17
C ILE A 330 -63.83 -5.06 15.06
N SER A 331 -63.82 -5.98 16.04
CA SER A 331 -62.64 -6.27 16.88
C SER A 331 -61.46 -6.80 16.04
N ILE A 332 -61.73 -7.74 15.12
CA ILE A 332 -60.73 -8.26 14.17
C ILE A 332 -60.18 -7.13 13.30
N LEU A 333 -61.05 -6.36 12.63
CA LEU A 333 -60.67 -5.22 11.80
C LEU A 333 -59.82 -4.20 12.56
N THR A 334 -60.22 -3.84 13.77
CA THR A 334 -59.50 -2.91 14.64
C THR A 334 -58.09 -3.42 14.97
N LYS A 335 -57.92 -4.73 15.17
CA LYS A 335 -56.62 -5.38 15.40
C LYS A 335 -55.73 -5.32 14.16
N GLU A 336 -56.30 -5.51 12.97
CA GLU A 336 -55.56 -5.39 11.71
C GLU A 336 -55.05 -3.96 11.47
N PHE A 337 -55.90 -2.95 11.68
CA PHE A 337 -55.52 -1.54 11.53
C PHE A 337 -54.54 -1.04 12.60
N ASN A 338 -54.66 -1.50 13.84
CA ASN A 338 -53.85 -1.01 14.97
C ASN A 338 -52.57 -1.82 15.24
N THR A 339 -52.13 -2.65 14.30
CA THR A 339 -50.96 -3.53 14.47
C THR A 339 -49.75 -2.84 15.08
N ASN A 340 -49.07 -3.52 16.02
CA ASN A 340 -47.83 -3.04 16.65
C ASN A 340 -46.57 -3.57 15.94
N TRP A 341 -46.72 -4.19 14.77
CA TRP A 341 -45.62 -4.75 13.99
C TRP A 341 -44.61 -3.66 13.60
N VAL A 342 -43.35 -3.79 14.05
CA VAL A 342 -42.35 -2.71 13.94
C VAL A 342 -42.03 -2.34 12.49
N LYS A 343 -42.07 -3.31 11.58
CA LYS A 343 -41.87 -3.13 10.13
C LYS A 343 -43.03 -2.40 9.41
N SER A 344 -44.12 -2.05 10.12
CA SER A 344 -45.17 -1.14 9.61
C SER A 344 -44.78 0.35 9.67
N LYS A 345 -43.59 0.68 10.21
CA LYS A 345 -43.15 2.07 10.41
C LYS A 345 -42.20 2.54 9.30
N GLY A 346 -42.38 3.79 8.87
CA GLY A 346 -41.54 4.44 7.87
C GLY A 346 -41.34 5.94 8.12
N LEU A 347 -40.44 6.54 7.35
CA LEU A 347 -40.13 7.97 7.38
C LEU A 347 -41.08 8.74 6.45
N ARG A 348 -41.92 9.60 7.02
CA ARG A 348 -42.90 10.41 6.27
C ARG A 348 -42.22 11.46 5.39
N VAL A 349 -42.44 11.34 4.08
CA VAL A 349 -42.17 12.35 3.06
C VAL A 349 -43.33 13.34 3.02
N ARG A 350 -43.04 14.64 3.08
CA ARG A 350 -44.02 15.71 3.21
C ARG A 350 -43.87 16.77 2.12
N LYS A 351 -44.97 17.45 1.80
CA LYS A 351 -45.00 18.73 1.07
C LYS A 351 -46.07 19.60 1.70
N ASP A 352 -45.77 20.86 1.97
CA ASP A 352 -46.70 21.84 2.57
C ASP A 352 -47.42 21.31 3.83
N LYS A 353 -46.64 20.67 4.72
CA LYS A 353 -47.05 19.92 5.94
C LYS A 353 -47.88 18.65 5.70
N LYS A 354 -48.53 18.48 4.53
CA LYS A 354 -49.22 17.24 4.14
C LYS A 354 -48.22 16.09 3.97
N ILE A 355 -48.60 14.89 4.40
CA ILE A 355 -47.85 13.66 4.16
C ILE A 355 -48.20 13.17 2.76
N LEU A 356 -47.19 12.89 1.94
CA LEU A 356 -47.38 12.42 0.57
C LEU A 356 -47.06 10.93 0.40
N SER A 357 -46.08 10.45 1.16
CA SER A 357 -45.37 9.20 0.91
C SER A 357 -44.61 8.78 2.17
N MET A 358 -44.19 7.51 2.25
CA MET A 358 -43.30 7.01 3.27
C MET A 358 -42.11 6.26 2.67
N LEU A 359 -40.94 6.41 3.29
CA LEU A 359 -39.73 5.64 3.00
C LEU A 359 -39.56 4.56 4.09
N PRO A 360 -39.53 3.26 3.74
CA PRO A 360 -39.26 2.19 4.70
C PRO A 360 -37.91 2.32 5.42
N GLY A 361 -37.77 1.74 6.60
CA GLY A 361 -36.47 1.63 7.29
C GLY A 361 -35.46 0.89 6.42
N GLY A 362 -34.23 1.41 6.32
CA GLY A 362 -33.18 0.92 5.43
C GLY A 362 -33.09 1.65 4.08
N THR A 363 -34.10 2.41 3.66
CA THR A 363 -34.07 3.17 2.40
C THR A 363 -32.88 4.14 2.35
N GLN A 364 -32.15 4.18 1.25
CA GLN A 364 -31.03 5.09 1.03
C GLN A 364 -31.44 6.28 0.15
N VAL A 365 -31.06 7.49 0.52
CA VAL A 365 -31.48 8.76 -0.10
C VAL A 365 -30.35 9.79 -0.20
N LYS A 366 -30.47 10.76 -1.12
CA LYS A 366 -29.72 12.02 -1.08
C LYS A 366 -30.64 13.16 -0.61
N ILE A 367 -30.07 14.11 0.12
CA ILE A 367 -30.78 15.24 0.71
C ILE A 367 -30.02 16.56 0.55
N SER A 368 -30.76 17.66 0.58
CA SER A 368 -30.23 19.03 0.57
C SER A 368 -30.86 19.90 1.68
N GLY A 369 -30.36 21.14 1.81
CA GLY A 369 -30.83 22.09 2.81
C GLY A 369 -30.15 21.95 4.19
N ASN A 370 -30.86 22.37 5.24
CA ASN A 370 -30.31 22.51 6.59
C ASN A 370 -30.21 21.16 7.34
N LYS A 371 -29.05 20.50 7.19
CA LYS A 371 -28.66 19.22 7.84
C LYS A 371 -28.40 19.34 9.35
N LYS A 372 -29.32 19.94 10.11
CA LYS A 372 -29.27 20.07 11.58
C LYS A 372 -30.30 19.17 12.25
N ALA A 373 -30.00 18.73 13.46
CA ALA A 373 -30.94 17.96 14.28
C ALA A 373 -32.27 18.73 14.48
N LYS A 374 -33.38 18.00 14.58
CA LYS A 374 -34.76 18.50 14.68
C LYS A 374 -35.22 19.40 13.53
N HIS A 375 -34.71 19.17 12.32
CA HIS A 375 -35.13 19.90 11.12
C HIS A 375 -35.65 18.99 10.01
N PHE A 376 -36.45 19.59 9.12
CA PHE A 376 -36.80 19.01 7.84
C PHE A 376 -35.73 19.36 6.80
N VAL A 377 -35.24 18.35 6.10
CA VAL A 377 -34.33 18.44 4.95
C VAL A 377 -35.09 18.10 3.67
N GLU A 378 -34.61 18.60 2.53
CA GLU A 378 -35.24 18.32 1.24
C GLU A 378 -34.74 16.97 0.71
N LEU A 379 -35.66 16.12 0.27
CA LEU A 379 -35.36 14.84 -0.37
C LEU A 379 -35.13 15.09 -1.86
N THR A 380 -33.91 14.83 -2.34
CA THR A 380 -33.52 15.08 -3.73
C THR A 380 -33.53 13.82 -4.59
N GLU A 381 -33.20 12.67 -3.99
CA GLU A 381 -33.08 11.39 -4.71
C GLU A 381 -33.37 10.23 -3.73
N VAL A 382 -34.09 9.20 -4.19
CA VAL A 382 -34.15 7.90 -3.50
C VAL A 382 -33.30 6.93 -4.30
N ILE A 383 -32.27 6.37 -3.66
CA ILE A 383 -31.19 5.65 -4.33
C ILE A 383 -31.50 4.15 -4.41
N ARG A 384 -31.72 3.49 -3.25
CA ARG A 384 -31.85 2.03 -3.15
C ARG A 384 -32.39 1.56 -1.79
N ASP A 385 -32.57 0.24 -1.67
CA ASP A 385 -33.01 -0.52 -0.47
C ASP A 385 -34.35 -0.07 0.14
N GLY A 386 -35.12 0.66 -0.65
CA GLY A 386 -36.48 1.05 -0.39
C GLY A 386 -37.02 1.90 -1.52
N LYS A 387 -38.34 1.84 -1.73
CA LYS A 387 -39.06 2.71 -2.67
C LYS A 387 -40.03 3.57 -1.86
N PRO A 388 -40.32 4.80 -2.31
CA PRO A 388 -41.47 5.55 -1.80
C PRO A 388 -42.75 4.73 -1.90
N THR A 389 -43.54 4.67 -0.82
CA THR A 389 -44.98 4.46 -0.98
C THR A 389 -45.51 5.71 -1.69
N ILE A 390 -46.11 5.60 -2.87
CA ILE A 390 -46.44 6.71 -3.80
C ILE A 390 -45.23 7.30 -4.56
N PRO A 391 -45.23 7.29 -5.91
CA PRO A 391 -44.31 8.09 -6.71
C PRO A 391 -44.31 9.57 -6.29
N LEU A 392 -43.12 10.10 -6.02
CA LEU A 392 -42.98 11.45 -5.50
C LEU A 392 -43.31 12.49 -6.59
N PRO A 393 -44.13 13.52 -6.29
CA PRO A 393 -44.45 14.56 -7.26
C PRO A 393 -43.22 15.42 -7.57
N LYS A 394 -43.15 15.97 -8.78
CA LYS A 394 -42.08 16.91 -9.16
C LYS A 394 -42.08 18.14 -8.23
N GLY A 395 -40.93 18.43 -7.63
CA GLY A 395 -40.69 19.57 -6.72
C GLY A 395 -40.21 19.15 -5.32
N ASN A 396 -39.91 20.15 -4.49
CA ASN A 396 -39.23 19.93 -3.20
C ASN A 396 -40.15 19.20 -2.20
N THR A 397 -39.82 17.93 -1.92
CA THR A 397 -40.41 17.18 -0.81
C THR A 397 -39.46 17.17 0.38
N LYS A 398 -39.98 17.02 1.60
CA LYS A 398 -39.23 17.15 2.85
C LYS A 398 -39.35 15.91 3.73
N ILE A 399 -38.22 15.49 4.29
CA ILE A 399 -38.11 14.38 5.25
C ILE A 399 -37.44 14.84 6.55
N TRP A 400 -37.67 14.11 7.64
CA TRP A 400 -37.16 14.46 8.97
C TRP A 400 -35.73 13.96 9.16
N PHE A 401 -34.81 14.87 9.51
CA PHE A 401 -33.38 14.59 9.53
C PHE A 401 -32.97 13.59 10.64
N ASP A 402 -33.61 13.62 11.80
CA ASP A 402 -33.22 12.78 12.95
C ASP A 402 -33.51 11.29 12.73
N CYS A 403 -34.29 10.94 11.70
CA CYS A 403 -34.51 9.55 11.26
C CYS A 403 -33.46 9.05 10.25
N LEU A 404 -32.40 9.81 9.99
CA LEU A 404 -31.38 9.51 9.00
C LEU A 404 -29.99 9.32 9.64
N GLU A 405 -29.24 8.32 9.18
CA GLU A 405 -27.80 8.21 9.42
C GLU A 405 -27.04 8.54 8.14
N ARG A 406 -25.92 9.28 8.25
CA ARG A 406 -25.04 9.59 7.11
C ARG A 406 -24.16 8.37 6.83
N ILE A 407 -24.15 7.93 5.57
CA ILE A 407 -23.36 6.81 5.07
C ILE A 407 -22.59 7.21 3.81
N SER A 408 -21.75 6.29 3.32
CA SER A 408 -20.97 6.43 2.08
C SER A 408 -21.12 5.15 1.26
N ARG A 409 -21.26 5.25 -0.06
CA ARG A 409 -21.61 4.13 -0.96
C ARG A 409 -21.01 4.28 -2.36
N GLY A 410 -20.90 3.18 -3.10
CA GLY A 410 -20.51 3.20 -4.50
C GLY A 410 -21.50 3.95 -5.40
N LYS A 411 -21.00 4.61 -6.46
CA LYS A 411 -21.80 5.31 -7.48
C LYS A 411 -22.72 4.38 -8.28
N LYS A 412 -22.26 3.14 -8.50
CA LYS A 412 -23.02 2.04 -9.12
C LYS A 412 -22.64 0.70 -8.48
N TYR A 413 -23.43 -0.33 -8.75
CA TYR A 413 -23.24 -1.68 -8.23
C TYR A 413 -23.18 -2.70 -9.37
N ASN A 414 -22.32 -3.71 -9.24
CA ASN A 414 -22.07 -4.77 -10.22
C ASN A 414 -21.56 -4.32 -11.61
N GLU A 415 -21.43 -3.01 -11.84
CA GLU A 415 -20.86 -2.39 -13.04
C GLU A 415 -19.47 -1.80 -12.77
N VAL A 416 -18.62 -1.71 -13.80
CA VAL A 416 -17.38 -0.92 -13.74
C VAL A 416 -17.73 0.57 -13.72
N VAL A 417 -17.24 1.28 -12.71
CA VAL A 417 -17.26 2.73 -12.63
C VAL A 417 -15.85 3.23 -12.94
N VAL A 418 -15.65 3.78 -14.14
CA VAL A 418 -14.49 4.64 -14.42
C VAL A 418 -14.82 6.05 -13.92
N LEU A 419 -13.91 6.67 -13.18
CA LEU A 419 -14.16 7.96 -12.53
C LEU A 419 -13.91 9.13 -13.49
N ASP A 420 -14.95 9.93 -13.74
CA ASP A 420 -14.92 11.14 -14.58
C ASP A 420 -13.79 12.12 -14.17
N THR A 421 -13.47 12.15 -12.87
CA THR A 421 -12.27 12.75 -12.30
C THR A 421 -11.65 11.73 -11.35
N PRO A 422 -10.40 11.28 -11.56
CA PRO A 422 -9.75 10.32 -10.67
C PRO A 422 -9.66 10.85 -9.23
N SER A 423 -9.85 9.96 -8.26
CA SER A 423 -9.88 10.34 -6.84
C SER A 423 -8.50 10.17 -6.20
N PRO A 424 -7.85 11.24 -5.69
CA PRO A 424 -6.54 11.12 -5.05
C PRO A 424 -6.57 10.18 -3.84
N ILE A 425 -5.53 9.37 -3.70
CA ILE A 425 -5.36 8.42 -2.59
C ILE A 425 -3.89 8.39 -2.14
N LYS A 426 -3.64 8.08 -0.86
CA LYS A 426 -2.29 7.99 -0.26
C LYS A 426 -1.93 6.57 0.12
N ALA A 427 -0.63 6.31 0.19
CA ALA A 427 -0.14 5.05 0.74
C ALA A 427 -0.68 4.88 2.17
N GLY A 428 -1.36 3.76 2.43
CA GLY A 428 -2.01 3.47 3.71
C GLY A 428 -3.47 3.93 3.83
N ASP A 429 -4.03 4.65 2.85
CA ASP A 429 -5.47 4.94 2.81
C ASP A 429 -6.28 3.68 2.50
N LEU A 430 -7.50 3.60 3.02
CA LEU A 430 -8.40 2.45 2.85
C LEU A 430 -8.92 2.32 1.41
N ILE A 431 -8.62 1.20 0.78
CA ILE A 431 -9.16 0.75 -0.51
C ILE A 431 -10.53 0.08 -0.34
N GLY A 432 -10.69 -0.70 0.72
CA GLY A 432 -11.89 -1.49 0.99
C GLY A 432 -11.63 -2.57 2.04
N HIS A 433 -12.45 -3.61 2.02
CA HIS A 433 -12.26 -4.78 2.86
C HIS A 433 -12.12 -6.04 1.99
N ILE A 434 -11.37 -7.04 2.48
CA ILE A 434 -11.23 -8.37 1.87
C ILE A 434 -12.63 -9.00 1.80
N GLY A 435 -13.07 -9.39 0.61
CA GLY A 435 -14.30 -10.10 0.35
C GLY A 435 -14.06 -11.61 0.21
N HIS A 436 -14.78 -12.23 -0.72
CA HIS A 436 -14.73 -13.66 -0.98
C HIS A 436 -14.47 -13.89 -2.48
N ASP A 437 -13.42 -14.62 -2.80
CA ASP A 437 -13.09 -15.06 -4.17
C ASP A 437 -13.98 -16.26 -4.56
N HIS A 438 -14.07 -17.26 -3.68
CA HIS A 438 -14.89 -18.44 -3.89
C HIS A 438 -15.40 -18.98 -2.55
N THR A 439 -16.71 -19.15 -2.41
CA THR A 439 -17.24 -20.04 -1.37
C THR A 439 -17.12 -21.49 -1.82
N PRO A 440 -16.87 -22.45 -0.91
CA PRO A 440 -17.19 -23.85 -1.17
C PRO A 440 -18.61 -23.97 -1.74
N GLN A 441 -18.84 -24.91 -2.64
CA GLN A 441 -20.17 -25.15 -3.21
C GLN A 441 -21.18 -25.50 -2.11
N ILE A 442 -22.18 -24.65 -1.90
CA ILE A 442 -23.15 -24.74 -0.80
C ILE A 442 -24.39 -25.47 -1.32
N SER A 443 -24.82 -26.55 -0.67
CA SER A 443 -26.05 -27.23 -1.07
C SER A 443 -27.27 -26.34 -0.85
N LEU A 444 -28.14 -26.27 -1.86
CA LEU A 444 -29.45 -25.60 -1.82
C LEU A 444 -30.39 -26.17 -0.74
N SER A 445 -30.09 -27.36 -0.21
CA SER A 445 -30.82 -27.98 0.90
C SER A 445 -30.48 -27.42 2.29
N GLN A 446 -29.38 -26.67 2.45
CA GLN A 446 -28.94 -26.17 3.75
C GLN A 446 -29.69 -24.89 4.17
N ASN A 447 -30.74 -25.08 4.97
CA ASN A 447 -31.54 -24.00 5.59
C ASN A 447 -30.84 -23.31 6.80
N SER A 448 -29.51 -23.14 6.78
CA SER A 448 -28.73 -22.63 7.92
C SER A 448 -28.33 -21.16 7.79
N ALA A 449 -28.42 -20.43 8.91
CA ALA A 449 -28.56 -18.97 8.92
C ALA A 449 -27.28 -18.13 8.68
N GLU A 450 -26.11 -18.74 8.43
CA GLU A 450 -24.92 -17.97 8.07
C GLU A 450 -23.90 -18.79 7.25
N ILE A 451 -23.75 -18.42 5.97
CA ILE A 451 -22.73 -19.00 5.09
C ILE A 451 -21.36 -18.48 5.53
N LYS A 452 -20.49 -19.38 5.99
CA LYS A 452 -19.09 -19.07 6.28
C LYS A 452 -18.27 -19.07 5.00
N CYS A 453 -18.14 -17.90 4.39
CA CYS A 453 -17.30 -17.66 3.23
C CYS A 453 -15.84 -17.41 3.66
N GLU A 454 -14.86 -18.11 3.08
CA GLU A 454 -13.45 -17.82 3.33
C GLU A 454 -13.01 -16.52 2.64
N THR A 455 -12.02 -15.84 3.23
CA THR A 455 -11.54 -14.54 2.76
C THR A 455 -10.28 -14.72 1.92
N ASN A 456 -10.30 -14.15 0.72
CA ASN A 456 -9.15 -14.07 -0.16
C ASN A 456 -9.12 -12.68 -0.80
N LEU A 457 -7.96 -12.04 -0.79
CA LEU A 457 -7.69 -10.78 -1.50
C LEU A 457 -6.62 -11.07 -2.56
N HIS A 458 -6.93 -10.73 -3.79
CA HIS A 458 -5.98 -10.77 -4.89
C HIS A 458 -5.40 -9.37 -5.13
N VAL A 459 -4.08 -9.25 -5.28
CA VAL A 459 -3.41 -7.96 -5.58
C VAL A 459 -2.46 -8.11 -6.76
N GLU A 460 -2.55 -7.22 -7.76
CA GLU A 460 -1.59 -7.10 -8.86
C GLU A 460 -0.90 -5.74 -8.86
N CYS A 461 0.29 -5.69 -9.47
CA CYS A 461 0.93 -4.46 -9.91
C CYS A 461 1.39 -4.63 -11.36
N PHE A 462 1.08 -3.67 -12.22
CA PHE A 462 1.46 -3.75 -13.63
C PHE A 462 1.65 -2.37 -14.27
N THR A 463 2.35 -2.35 -15.39
CA THR A 463 2.53 -1.16 -16.24
C THR A 463 2.38 -1.54 -17.70
N CYS A 464 2.17 -0.56 -18.58
CA CYS A 464 2.04 -0.79 -20.01
C CYS A 464 3.43 -0.89 -20.68
N ASP A 465 3.49 -0.77 -22.01
CA ASP A 465 4.63 -1.20 -22.85
C ASP A 465 5.97 -0.46 -22.64
N ASP A 466 6.03 0.56 -21.77
CA ASP A 466 7.21 1.42 -21.59
C ASP A 466 8.25 0.94 -20.56
N LEU A 467 7.97 -0.15 -19.81
CA LEU A 467 8.86 -0.65 -18.76
C LEU A 467 10.31 -0.95 -19.22
N PRO A 468 10.58 -1.66 -20.34
CA PRO A 468 11.96 -1.97 -20.73
C PRO A 468 12.79 -0.71 -21.00
N ASN A 469 12.18 0.29 -21.64
CA ASN A 469 12.80 1.58 -21.91
C ASN A 469 12.98 2.40 -20.62
N PHE A 470 12.00 2.39 -19.72
CA PHE A 470 12.13 3.05 -18.41
C PHE A 470 13.30 2.44 -17.61
N ILE A 471 13.39 1.11 -17.51
CA ILE A 471 14.49 0.39 -16.85
C ILE A 471 15.84 0.78 -17.44
N ALA A 472 15.97 0.83 -18.77
CA ALA A 472 17.20 1.23 -19.44
C ALA A 472 17.61 2.67 -19.09
N GLN A 473 16.65 3.59 -19.10
CA GLN A 473 16.86 4.99 -18.74
C GLN A 473 17.23 5.18 -17.26
N THR A 474 16.49 4.56 -16.33
CA THR A 474 16.78 4.68 -14.90
C THR A 474 18.10 4.01 -14.52
N ARG A 475 18.48 2.90 -15.15
CA ARG A 475 19.81 2.27 -14.96
C ARG A 475 20.94 3.19 -15.40
N ALA A 476 20.78 3.89 -16.53
CA ALA A 476 21.77 4.84 -17.01
C ALA A 476 21.96 6.01 -16.02
N GLU A 477 20.87 6.57 -15.49
CA GLU A 477 20.95 7.61 -14.45
C GLU A 477 21.45 7.07 -13.10
N ALA A 478 21.08 5.84 -12.71
CA ALA A 478 21.52 5.19 -11.47
C ALA A 478 23.05 5.02 -11.41
N SER A 479 23.69 4.77 -12.56
CA SER A 479 25.14 4.68 -12.67
C SER A 479 25.86 5.98 -12.26
N LYS A 480 25.20 7.13 -12.39
CA LYS A 480 25.69 8.47 -12.05
C LYS A 480 25.49 8.84 -10.58
N LEU A 481 24.69 8.07 -9.83
CA LEU A 481 24.39 8.36 -8.43
C LEU A 481 25.61 8.15 -7.52
N PRO A 482 25.86 9.06 -6.57
CA PRO A 482 26.87 8.87 -5.52
C PRO A 482 26.63 7.59 -4.69
N GLU A 483 27.70 7.00 -4.16
CA GLU A 483 27.66 5.76 -3.34
C GLU A 483 26.90 5.92 -2.01
N GLU A 484 26.62 7.14 -1.58
CA GLU A 484 25.76 7.43 -0.41
C GLU A 484 24.27 7.38 -0.75
N GLU A 485 23.88 7.42 -2.03
CA GLU A 485 22.49 7.35 -2.48
C GLU A 485 22.06 5.92 -2.85
N LYS A 486 23.04 5.01 -2.95
CA LYS A 486 22.85 3.58 -3.18
C LYS A 486 22.67 2.86 -1.84
N THR A 487 21.39 2.73 -1.46
CA THR A 487 20.90 2.26 -0.16
C THR A 487 20.70 0.75 -0.07
N LEU A 488 20.70 0.05 -1.21
CA LEU A 488 20.58 -1.40 -1.31
C LEU A 488 21.95 -2.04 -1.54
N LEU A 489 22.05 -3.34 -1.27
CA LEU A 489 23.23 -4.16 -1.50
C LEU A 489 22.90 -5.23 -2.54
N GLY A 490 23.53 -5.12 -3.72
CA GLY A 490 23.49 -6.14 -4.75
C GLY A 490 24.66 -7.10 -4.61
N ILE A 491 24.36 -8.38 -4.39
CA ILE A 491 25.32 -9.48 -4.28
C ILE A 491 25.11 -10.37 -5.51
N SER A 492 26.04 -10.33 -6.46
CA SER A 492 25.97 -11.13 -7.68
C SER A 492 26.44 -12.57 -7.44
N LYS A 493 26.09 -13.45 -8.38
CA LYS A 493 26.69 -14.78 -8.51
C LYS A 493 28.24 -14.67 -8.49
N GLN A 494 28.90 -15.65 -7.87
CA GLN A 494 30.35 -15.67 -7.63
C GLN A 494 30.87 -14.64 -6.62
N ALA A 495 30.01 -14.03 -5.79
CA ALA A 495 30.47 -13.28 -4.61
C ALA A 495 31.09 -14.23 -3.58
N LYS A 496 32.28 -13.86 -3.06
CA LYS A 496 32.98 -14.62 -2.03
C LYS A 496 32.56 -14.17 -0.64
N LEU A 497 32.31 -15.15 0.23
CA LEU A 497 31.86 -14.94 1.60
C LEU A 497 32.82 -15.68 2.54
N LEU A 498 33.45 -14.95 3.45
CA LEU A 498 34.45 -15.45 4.39
C LEU A 498 33.75 -16.23 5.51
N LYS A 499 34.07 -17.52 5.65
CA LYS A 499 33.36 -18.45 6.56
C LYS A 499 33.51 -18.07 8.04
N SER A 500 34.73 -17.73 8.44
CA SER A 500 35.11 -17.41 9.81
C SER A 500 36.14 -16.28 9.85
N PRO A 501 36.18 -15.48 10.93
CA PRO A 501 37.35 -14.64 11.22
C PRO A 501 38.60 -15.51 11.46
N LYS A 502 39.76 -14.87 11.43
CA LYS A 502 41.02 -15.43 11.93
C LYS A 502 40.91 -15.72 13.43
N ASP A 503 41.63 -16.72 13.95
CA ASP A 503 41.71 -16.96 15.39
C ASP A 503 42.42 -15.82 16.14
N ALA A 504 42.09 -15.66 17.42
CA ALA A 504 42.70 -14.66 18.30
C ALA A 504 44.17 -15.03 18.60
N ASP A 505 45.08 -14.08 18.41
CA ASP A 505 46.54 -14.25 18.56
C ASP A 505 47.10 -13.57 19.82
N THR A 506 46.27 -12.88 20.60
CA THR A 506 46.68 -12.15 21.80
C THR A 506 45.51 -11.98 22.79
N ASP A 507 45.79 -11.39 23.95
CA ASP A 507 44.81 -11.14 25.02
C ASP A 507 44.96 -9.70 25.55
N VAL A 508 43.84 -9.11 25.98
CA VAL A 508 43.72 -7.71 26.43
C VAL A 508 42.79 -7.65 27.62
N GLY A 509 43.14 -6.93 28.70
CA GLY A 509 42.49 -7.23 29.97
C GLY A 509 42.68 -6.27 31.15
N GLN A 510 42.46 -6.83 32.35
CA GLN A 510 42.07 -6.08 33.56
C GLN A 510 43.19 -5.16 34.10
N HIS A 511 44.44 -5.41 33.70
CA HIS A 511 45.63 -4.73 34.17
C HIS A 511 46.21 -3.74 33.15
N THR A 512 45.43 -3.34 32.14
CA THR A 512 45.89 -2.45 31.06
C THR A 512 44.91 -1.30 30.84
N GLU A 513 45.44 -0.09 30.61
CA GLU A 513 44.59 1.01 30.13
C GLU A 513 44.22 0.73 28.67
N ILE A 514 42.90 0.64 28.41
CA ILE A 514 42.34 0.35 27.10
C ILE A 514 41.46 1.51 26.66
N LYS A 515 41.76 2.06 25.49
CA LYS A 515 40.99 3.12 24.84
C LYS A 515 40.45 2.66 23.51
N VAL A 516 39.14 2.70 23.32
CA VAL A 516 38.50 2.44 22.04
C VAL A 516 38.85 3.58 21.08
N ILE A 517 39.40 3.22 19.91
CA ILE A 517 39.74 4.15 18.82
C ILE A 517 38.88 3.94 17.56
N SER A 518 38.03 2.91 17.53
CA SER A 518 36.99 2.76 16.51
C SER A 518 36.06 3.97 16.43
N LYS A 519 35.88 4.51 15.22
CA LYS A 519 34.95 5.63 14.95
C LYS A 519 33.47 5.27 15.15
N ASN A 520 33.13 3.97 15.06
CA ASN A 520 31.80 3.45 15.32
C ASN A 520 31.91 2.35 16.39
N ILE A 521 31.09 2.43 17.43
CA ILE A 521 31.09 1.48 18.54
C ILE A 521 30.01 0.40 18.40
N ASN A 522 29.08 0.51 17.44
CA ASN A 522 28.05 -0.48 17.15
C ASN A 522 28.49 -1.39 15.99
N ILE A 523 29.58 -2.11 16.20
CA ILE A 523 30.22 -3.05 15.27
C ILE A 523 30.78 -4.25 16.04
N LYS A 524 30.98 -5.39 15.36
CA LYS A 524 31.37 -6.68 15.95
C LYS A 524 32.74 -6.68 16.62
N TRP A 525 33.70 -5.94 16.06
CA TRP A 525 35.05 -5.81 16.62
C TRP A 525 35.43 -4.33 16.77
N LEU A 526 35.95 -3.97 17.94
CA LEU A 526 36.46 -2.63 18.23
C LEU A 526 37.98 -2.62 18.15
N GLN A 527 38.53 -1.63 17.45
CA GLN A 527 39.94 -1.31 17.52
C GLN A 527 40.20 -0.56 18.83
N VAL A 528 41.18 -1.03 19.58
CA VAL A 528 41.59 -0.48 20.87
C VAL A 528 43.08 -0.12 20.87
N GLU A 529 43.40 1.00 21.49
CA GLU A 529 44.76 1.38 21.89
C GLU A 529 45.00 0.89 23.33
N ILE A 530 46.15 0.25 23.54
CA ILE A 530 46.51 -0.43 24.79
C ILE A 530 47.87 0.10 25.26
N THR A 531 47.96 0.55 26.50
CA THR A 531 49.20 1.04 27.12
C THR A 531 50.02 -0.13 27.69
N VAL A 532 51.06 -0.56 26.98
CA VAL A 532 51.94 -1.68 27.38
C VAL A 532 53.05 -1.24 28.34
N SER A 533 53.48 0.02 28.26
CA SER A 533 54.36 0.68 29.24
C SER A 533 54.14 2.20 29.21
N LYS A 534 54.79 2.94 30.13
CA LYS A 534 54.71 4.43 30.19
C LYS A 534 55.02 5.15 28.86
N THR A 535 55.72 4.50 27.92
CA THR A 535 56.10 5.08 26.62
C THR A 535 55.67 4.23 25.42
N LYS A 536 55.14 3.01 25.62
CA LYS A 536 54.81 2.09 24.52
C LYS A 536 53.32 1.77 24.48
N LYS A 537 52.68 2.20 23.40
CA LYS A 537 51.29 1.87 23.05
C LYS A 537 51.25 0.87 21.91
N LYS A 538 50.24 0.00 21.88
CA LYS A 538 49.96 -0.94 20.78
C LYS A 538 48.47 -0.89 20.45
N THR A 539 48.11 -1.05 19.18
CA THR A 539 46.72 -1.31 18.78
C THR A 539 46.42 -2.80 18.75
N ALA A 540 45.23 -3.19 19.18
CA ALA A 540 44.66 -4.51 18.94
C ALA A 540 43.17 -4.38 18.59
N TRP A 541 42.53 -5.50 18.29
CA TRP A 541 41.08 -5.60 18.14
C TRP A 541 40.53 -6.50 19.23
N ILE A 542 39.36 -6.14 19.76
CA ILE A 542 38.58 -6.97 20.69
C ILE A 542 37.19 -7.22 20.12
N GLU A 543 36.60 -8.37 20.44
CA GLU A 543 35.20 -8.63 20.14
C GLU A 543 34.31 -7.75 21.04
N ASN A 544 33.29 -7.16 20.44
CA ASN A 544 32.37 -6.25 21.12
C ASN A 544 31.13 -6.99 21.65
N SER A 545 30.59 -6.48 22.75
CA SER A 545 29.33 -6.92 23.34
C SER A 545 28.50 -5.71 23.78
N GLU A 546 27.25 -5.93 24.17
CA GLU A 546 26.44 -4.85 24.73
C GLU A 546 27.03 -4.29 26.03
N GLU A 547 27.64 -5.14 26.86
CA GLU A 547 28.29 -4.75 28.11
C GLU A 547 29.51 -3.85 27.85
N ILE A 548 30.34 -4.22 26.87
CA ILE A 548 31.50 -3.41 26.44
C ILE A 548 31.00 -2.08 25.87
N SER A 549 30.01 -2.11 24.96
CA SER A 549 29.45 -0.90 24.37
C SER A 549 28.83 0.06 25.40
N LYS A 550 28.30 -0.46 26.52
CA LYS A 550 27.75 0.32 27.65
C LYS A 550 28.82 0.82 28.64
N SER A 551 30.01 0.21 28.68
CA SER A 551 31.09 0.60 29.60
C SER A 551 32.08 1.62 29.02
N ILE A 552 31.99 1.94 27.73
CA ILE A 552 32.79 3.01 27.09
C ILE A 552 32.41 4.36 27.72
N ASN A 553 33.36 4.97 28.42
CA ASN A 553 33.17 6.30 29.00
C ASN A 553 33.35 7.43 27.96
N ALA A 554 33.03 8.67 28.34
CA ALA A 554 33.08 9.83 27.45
C ALA A 554 34.48 10.15 26.86
N LYS A 555 35.57 9.55 27.38
CA LYS A 555 36.93 9.68 26.83
C LYS A 555 37.32 8.53 25.89
N GLY A 556 36.43 7.56 25.69
CA GLY A 556 36.65 6.34 24.92
C GLY A 556 37.32 5.21 25.72
N ASN A 557 37.56 5.38 27.02
CA ASN A 557 38.23 4.35 27.83
C ASN A 557 37.22 3.29 28.29
N ILE A 558 37.68 2.03 28.36
CA ILE A 558 36.93 0.89 28.91
C ILE A 558 37.73 0.22 30.03
N THR A 559 37.01 -0.43 30.94
CA THR A 559 37.59 -1.34 31.94
C THR A 559 36.99 -2.72 31.70
N LEU A 560 37.85 -3.72 31.45
CA LEU A 560 37.43 -5.11 31.28
C LEU A 560 37.48 -5.82 32.63
N ALA A 561 36.42 -6.58 32.96
CA ALA A 561 36.32 -7.32 34.22
C ALA A 561 37.22 -8.57 34.29
N THR A 562 37.62 -9.08 33.12
CA THR A 562 38.58 -10.18 32.94
C THR A 562 39.38 -9.91 31.69
N ASP A 563 40.48 -10.63 31.50
CA ASP A 563 41.18 -10.67 30.22
C ASP A 563 40.26 -11.24 29.12
N LYS A 564 40.43 -10.75 27.89
CA LYS A 564 39.63 -11.07 26.71
C LYS A 564 40.54 -11.40 25.54
N LYS A 565 40.15 -12.42 24.76
CA LYS A 565 40.76 -12.76 23.48
C LYS A 565 40.71 -11.58 22.53
N ALA A 566 41.81 -11.37 21.82
CA ALA A 566 42.05 -10.21 20.99
C ALA A 566 42.91 -10.58 19.77
N TRP A 567 42.96 -9.66 18.81
CA TRP A 567 43.71 -9.83 17.56
C TRP A 567 44.68 -8.67 17.36
N SER A 568 45.93 -8.99 16.99
CA SER A 568 46.95 -7.99 16.66
C SER A 568 46.66 -7.29 15.32
N GLU A 569 45.96 -7.98 14.43
CA GLU A 569 45.44 -7.47 13.15
C GLU A 569 43.90 -7.47 13.14
N TYR A 570 43.28 -6.92 12.09
CA TYR A 570 41.83 -6.96 11.98
C TYR A 570 41.34 -8.40 11.70
N PRO A 571 40.27 -8.92 12.35
CA PRO A 571 39.92 -10.35 12.29
C PRO A 571 39.34 -10.84 10.96
N LEU A 572 38.78 -9.95 10.13
CA LEU A 572 38.27 -10.29 8.78
C LEU A 572 39.26 -9.80 7.72
N GLN A 573 40.07 -10.70 7.18
CA GLN A 573 41.12 -10.33 6.22
C GLN A 573 40.68 -10.66 4.79
N ALA A 574 40.71 -9.67 3.90
CA ALA A 574 40.30 -9.86 2.50
C ALA A 574 41.24 -10.80 1.73
N SER A 575 42.48 -10.97 2.17
CA SER A 575 43.44 -11.98 1.66
C SER A 575 42.94 -13.42 1.85
N GLU A 576 42.19 -13.69 2.92
CA GLU A 576 41.67 -15.02 3.23
C GLU A 576 40.48 -15.42 2.34
N LEU A 577 39.91 -14.49 1.56
CA LEU A 577 38.82 -14.80 0.63
C LEU A 577 39.22 -15.82 -0.46
N SER A 578 40.50 -15.97 -0.76
CA SER A 578 40.99 -16.98 -1.71
C SER A 578 40.94 -18.41 -1.15
N ASN A 579 41.16 -18.58 0.16
CA ASN A 579 41.40 -19.89 0.77
C ASN A 579 40.30 -20.33 1.77
N ASN A 580 39.59 -19.37 2.40
CA ASN A 580 38.57 -19.61 3.43
C ASN A 580 37.18 -19.03 3.06
N SER A 581 36.84 -19.00 1.77
CA SER A 581 35.51 -18.56 1.32
C SER A 581 34.55 -19.70 1.02
N SER A 582 33.25 -19.39 1.10
CA SER A 582 32.20 -20.03 0.31
C SER A 582 31.83 -19.09 -0.84
N ILE A 583 31.31 -19.65 -1.93
CA ILE A 583 30.90 -18.90 -3.12
C ILE A 583 29.36 -18.83 -3.16
N ILE A 584 28.81 -17.63 -3.24
CA ILE A 584 27.38 -17.39 -3.41
C ILE A 584 27.00 -17.62 -4.88
N ASP A 585 26.00 -18.45 -5.12
CA ASP A 585 25.54 -18.83 -6.46
C ASP A 585 24.13 -18.28 -6.80
N THR A 586 23.30 -18.00 -5.79
CA THR A 586 22.03 -17.26 -5.95
C THR A 586 22.24 -15.77 -5.68
N PRO A 587 21.96 -14.86 -6.61
CA PRO A 587 22.08 -13.42 -6.37
C PRO A 587 21.11 -12.91 -5.30
N LEU A 588 21.56 -11.95 -4.50
CA LEU A 588 20.80 -11.35 -3.39
C LEU A 588 20.66 -9.84 -3.60
N LEU A 589 19.49 -9.31 -3.25
CA LEU A 589 19.24 -7.88 -3.12
C LEU A 589 18.77 -7.61 -1.69
N LEU A 590 19.57 -6.87 -0.91
CA LEU A 590 19.34 -6.67 0.52
C LEU A 590 19.27 -5.18 0.87
N ASP A 591 18.37 -4.78 1.77
CA ASP A 591 18.41 -3.44 2.37
C ASP A 591 19.49 -3.37 3.46
N ILE A 592 20.58 -2.64 3.21
CA ILE A 592 21.67 -2.47 4.19
C ILE A 592 21.25 -1.63 5.40
N ASN A 593 20.09 -0.96 5.34
CA ASN A 593 19.50 -0.17 6.42
C ASN A 593 18.54 -0.98 7.29
N ASN A 594 18.25 -2.23 6.95
CA ASN A 594 17.45 -3.14 7.77
C ASN A 594 18.07 -3.24 9.18
N GLY A 595 17.21 -3.30 10.20
CA GLY A 595 17.62 -3.40 11.60
C GLY A 595 18.60 -4.55 11.87
N VAL A 596 18.52 -5.66 11.13
CA VAL A 596 19.44 -6.81 11.25
C VAL A 596 20.89 -6.39 10.96
N PHE A 597 21.19 -5.78 9.81
CA PHE A 597 22.54 -5.32 9.45
C PHE A 597 23.04 -4.10 10.24
N LYS A 598 22.19 -3.55 11.12
CA LYS A 598 22.55 -2.54 12.13
C LYS A 598 22.90 -3.15 13.51
N LYS A 599 22.69 -4.44 13.73
CA LYS A 599 23.12 -5.14 14.96
C LYS A 599 24.64 -5.33 14.94
N LEU A 600 25.29 -5.18 16.10
CA LEU A 600 26.74 -5.44 16.25
C LEU A 600 27.14 -6.86 15.84
N SER A 601 26.22 -7.85 15.88
CA SER A 601 26.49 -9.22 15.42
C SER A 601 26.66 -9.34 13.90
N HIS A 602 26.10 -8.40 13.13
CA HIS A 602 25.98 -8.47 11.67
C HIS A 602 26.81 -7.43 10.92
N ARG A 603 27.54 -6.57 11.65
CA ARG A 603 28.20 -5.39 11.09
C ARG A 603 29.61 -5.27 11.62
N ALA A 604 30.59 -5.21 10.73
CA ALA A 604 31.98 -4.98 11.09
C ALA A 604 32.60 -3.92 10.18
N VAL A 605 33.62 -3.22 10.66
CA VAL A 605 34.32 -2.16 9.91
C VAL A 605 35.82 -2.33 10.15
N ASP A 606 36.59 -2.41 9.06
CA ASP A 606 38.04 -2.60 9.15
C ASP A 606 38.80 -1.30 9.44
N LYS A 607 40.13 -1.42 9.57
CA LYS A 607 41.04 -0.29 9.84
C LYS A 607 40.92 0.86 8.82
N ASP A 608 40.56 0.54 7.58
CA ASP A 608 40.50 1.49 6.45
C ASP A 608 39.09 2.09 6.31
N GLY A 609 38.13 1.62 7.11
CA GLY A 609 36.72 2.04 7.11
C GLY A 609 35.83 1.21 6.17
N THR A 610 36.33 0.13 5.58
CA THR A 610 35.53 -0.74 4.72
C THR A 610 34.46 -1.44 5.54
N LEU A 611 33.22 -1.43 5.03
CA LEU A 611 32.10 -2.12 5.66
C LEU A 611 32.12 -3.62 5.32
N TRP A 612 31.88 -4.43 6.34
CA TRP A 612 31.63 -5.86 6.24
C TRP A 612 30.26 -6.17 6.85
N VAL A 613 29.50 -7.04 6.19
CA VAL A 613 28.18 -7.50 6.66
C VAL A 613 28.17 -9.02 6.83
N TYR A 614 27.47 -9.52 7.82
CA TYR A 614 27.21 -10.95 7.97
C TYR A 614 25.95 -11.33 7.19
N ILE A 615 26.03 -12.40 6.39
CA ILE A 615 24.91 -12.97 5.63
C ILE A 615 24.54 -14.30 6.27
N GLU A 616 23.28 -14.47 6.69
CA GLU A 616 22.79 -15.69 7.35
C GLU A 616 22.24 -16.75 6.36
N HIS A 617 21.73 -16.31 5.21
CA HIS A 617 20.89 -17.12 4.30
C HIS A 617 21.29 -16.97 2.82
N ALA A 618 22.53 -17.32 2.47
CA ALA A 618 22.95 -17.44 1.08
C ALA A 618 22.94 -18.92 0.62
N LEU A 619 22.98 -19.15 -0.70
CA LEU A 619 23.07 -20.50 -1.30
C LEU A 619 24.31 -20.60 -2.18
N ASP A 620 24.99 -21.74 -2.10
CA ASP A 620 26.10 -22.10 -2.99
C ASP A 620 25.63 -22.79 -4.28
N LYS A 621 26.59 -23.23 -5.10
CA LYS A 621 26.35 -23.91 -6.38
C LYS A 621 25.62 -25.26 -6.28
N ASN A 622 25.60 -25.88 -5.10
CA ASN A 622 24.92 -27.14 -4.82
C ASN A 622 23.54 -26.91 -4.18
N ASN A 623 23.14 -25.65 -4.03
CA ASN A 623 22.00 -25.18 -3.23
C ASN A 623 22.14 -25.47 -1.72
N ALA A 624 23.37 -25.63 -1.22
CA ALA A 624 23.62 -25.72 0.22
C ALA A 624 23.53 -24.33 0.88
N PRO A 625 22.92 -24.21 2.07
CA PRO A 625 22.90 -22.95 2.81
C PRO A 625 24.30 -22.59 3.32
N ILE A 626 24.74 -21.37 3.01
CA ILE A 626 26.03 -20.82 3.44
C ILE A 626 25.83 -19.48 4.16
N ARG A 627 26.69 -19.22 5.14
CA ARG A 627 26.66 -18.03 6.01
C ARG A 627 28.07 -17.57 6.37
N GLY A 628 28.27 -16.27 6.56
CA GLY A 628 29.60 -15.70 6.76
C GLY A 628 29.68 -14.20 6.44
N TRP A 629 30.92 -13.69 6.44
CA TRP A 629 31.21 -12.26 6.28
C TRP A 629 31.47 -11.88 4.82
N LEU A 630 30.83 -10.81 4.38
CA LEU A 630 30.86 -10.30 3.03
C LEU A 630 31.37 -8.85 3.05
N VAL A 631 32.42 -8.57 2.27
CA VAL A 631 33.00 -7.24 2.14
C VAL A 631 32.23 -6.41 1.11
N ILE A 632 31.87 -5.18 1.46
CA ILE A 632 31.10 -4.28 0.60
C ILE A 632 32.02 -3.63 -0.45
N ASN A 633 31.51 -3.45 -1.67
CA ASN A 633 32.20 -2.80 -2.80
C ASN A 633 33.50 -3.50 -3.24
N LYS A 634 33.54 -4.84 -3.18
CA LYS A 634 34.59 -5.70 -3.77
C LYS A 634 33.95 -6.95 -4.40
N GLU A 635 34.67 -7.62 -5.31
CA GLU A 635 34.38 -8.96 -5.85
C GLU A 635 32.89 -9.37 -5.91
N ASN A 636 32.18 -8.93 -6.95
CA ASN A 636 30.75 -9.25 -7.19
C ASN A 636 29.76 -8.70 -6.14
N VAL A 637 30.21 -7.85 -5.22
CA VAL A 637 29.38 -7.14 -4.24
C VAL A 637 29.45 -5.64 -4.48
N LYS A 638 28.29 -4.98 -4.68
CA LYS A 638 28.21 -3.53 -4.82
C LYS A 638 26.97 -2.96 -4.13
N LYS A 639 27.08 -1.73 -3.63
CA LYS A 639 25.87 -0.94 -3.36
C LYS A 639 25.13 -0.66 -4.66
N VAL A 640 23.80 -0.68 -4.60
CA VAL A 640 22.89 -0.35 -5.69
C VAL A 640 21.77 0.54 -5.20
N SER A 641 21.14 1.25 -6.11
CA SER A 641 19.86 1.92 -5.90
C SER A 641 18.71 1.01 -6.35
N CYS A 642 17.47 1.34 -5.97
CA CYS A 642 16.28 0.72 -6.58
C CYS A 642 16.24 0.90 -8.12
N TRP A 643 16.83 1.97 -8.65
CA TRP A 643 16.89 2.30 -10.07
C TRP A 643 17.89 1.47 -10.89
N ASP A 644 18.79 0.73 -10.23
CA ASP A 644 19.65 -0.26 -10.89
C ASP A 644 18.86 -1.47 -11.40
N TRP A 645 17.66 -1.73 -10.84
CA TRP A 645 16.89 -2.97 -11.09
C TRP A 645 17.79 -4.21 -11.00
N PHE A 646 18.54 -4.32 -9.90
CA PHE A 646 19.57 -5.34 -9.72
C PHE A 646 18.97 -6.75 -9.77
N ASP A 647 19.48 -7.59 -10.68
CA ASP A 647 19.03 -8.98 -10.87
C ASP A 647 17.52 -9.13 -11.20
N PHE A 648 16.91 -8.10 -11.81
CA PHE A 648 15.56 -8.20 -12.38
C PHE A 648 15.60 -8.79 -13.77
N LYS A 649 14.74 -9.80 -14.00
CA LYS A 649 14.62 -10.51 -15.27
C LYS A 649 13.34 -10.14 -15.99
N GLN A 650 13.48 -9.63 -17.22
CA GLN A 650 12.37 -9.37 -18.11
C GLN A 650 12.06 -10.63 -18.92
N ILE A 651 10.81 -11.07 -18.90
CA ILE A 651 10.30 -12.25 -19.59
C ILE A 651 9.10 -11.82 -20.44
N GLU A 652 9.14 -12.07 -21.75
CA GLU A 652 7.98 -11.91 -22.62
C GLU A 652 7.31 -13.28 -22.81
N GLU A 653 6.11 -13.45 -22.27
CA GLU A 653 5.35 -14.69 -22.44
C GLU A 653 4.48 -14.62 -23.70
N LYS A 654 4.61 -15.64 -24.54
CA LYS A 654 3.93 -15.75 -25.84
C LYS A 654 3.01 -16.95 -25.93
N ALA A 655 3.05 -17.84 -24.94
CA ALA A 655 2.13 -18.96 -24.85
C ALA A 655 0.68 -18.47 -24.75
N THR A 656 -0.21 -19.08 -25.53
CA THR A 656 -1.65 -18.98 -25.30
C THR A 656 -2.01 -19.62 -23.95
N THR A 657 -3.16 -19.25 -23.37
CA THR A 657 -3.64 -19.81 -22.09
C THR A 657 -3.68 -21.34 -22.10
N LYS A 658 -4.06 -21.95 -23.23
CA LYS A 658 -4.03 -23.41 -23.42
C LYS A 658 -2.62 -23.99 -23.42
N GLU A 659 -1.70 -23.42 -24.18
CA GLU A 659 -0.31 -23.89 -24.21
C GLU A 659 0.33 -23.80 -22.83
N PHE A 660 0.13 -22.69 -22.13
CA PHE A 660 0.64 -22.51 -20.78
C PHE A 660 0.02 -23.52 -19.80
N TYR A 661 -1.29 -23.74 -19.86
CA TYR A 661 -1.98 -24.76 -19.06
C TYR A 661 -1.41 -26.17 -19.27
N LEU A 662 -1.20 -26.57 -20.53
CA LEU A 662 -0.60 -27.86 -20.86
C LEU A 662 0.85 -27.98 -20.39
N ASP A 663 1.61 -26.89 -20.45
CA ASP A 663 3.00 -26.84 -20.02
C ASP A 663 3.15 -26.93 -18.49
N VAL A 664 2.28 -26.27 -17.72
CA VAL A 664 2.21 -26.43 -16.26
C VAL A 664 1.74 -27.84 -15.88
N LYS A 665 0.69 -28.36 -16.54
CA LYS A 665 0.18 -29.73 -16.36
C LYS A 665 1.27 -30.80 -16.61
N LYS A 666 2.15 -30.58 -17.57
CA LYS A 666 3.34 -31.40 -17.85
C LYS A 666 4.39 -31.35 -16.73
N SER A 667 4.50 -30.24 -15.99
CA SER A 667 5.42 -30.17 -14.83
C SER A 667 5.04 -31.15 -13.71
N SER A 668 3.76 -31.52 -13.59
CA SER A 668 3.27 -32.47 -12.59
C SER A 668 3.88 -33.88 -12.72
N SER A 669 4.25 -34.30 -13.94
CA SER A 669 4.94 -35.57 -14.19
C SER A 669 6.47 -35.44 -14.27
N ARG A 670 7.04 -34.25 -14.03
CA ARG A 670 8.48 -34.01 -14.13
C ARG A 670 9.30 -34.89 -13.19
N ASP A 671 10.38 -35.45 -13.72
CA ASP A 671 11.30 -36.40 -13.05
C ASP A 671 12.78 -36.07 -13.29
N ASN A 672 13.08 -35.03 -14.08
CA ASN A 672 14.43 -34.70 -14.53
C ASN A 672 14.73 -33.18 -14.51
N ALA A 673 16.02 -32.86 -14.56
CA ALA A 673 16.55 -31.49 -14.46
C ALA A 673 16.28 -30.61 -15.68
N SER A 674 15.91 -31.17 -16.83
CA SER A 674 15.79 -30.39 -18.07
C SER A 674 14.60 -29.42 -18.01
N LEU A 675 14.85 -28.17 -18.37
CA LEU A 675 13.84 -27.10 -18.40
C LEU A 675 13.66 -26.47 -19.79
N GLU A 676 14.40 -26.92 -20.81
CA GLU A 676 14.33 -26.37 -22.18
C GLU A 676 12.99 -26.62 -22.88
N ALA A 677 12.22 -27.58 -22.40
CA ALA A 677 10.93 -27.95 -22.97
C ALA A 677 9.74 -27.20 -22.34
N TYR A 678 9.97 -26.20 -21.50
CA TYR A 678 8.92 -25.34 -20.89
C TYR A 678 8.98 -23.90 -21.43
N LYS A 679 7.84 -23.22 -21.40
CA LYS A 679 7.66 -21.82 -21.80
C LYS A 679 8.44 -20.88 -20.85
N PRO A 680 8.86 -19.68 -21.30
CA PRO A 680 9.81 -18.83 -20.57
C PRO A 680 9.47 -18.56 -19.10
N THR A 681 8.20 -18.27 -18.79
CA THR A 681 7.76 -17.94 -17.43
C THR A 681 7.83 -19.16 -16.50
N LEU A 682 7.37 -20.32 -16.99
CA LEU A 682 7.40 -21.57 -16.23
C LEU A 682 8.84 -22.09 -16.07
N LYS A 683 9.64 -22.01 -17.14
CA LYS A 683 11.07 -22.35 -17.13
C LYS A 683 11.81 -21.61 -16.02
N GLU A 684 11.60 -20.29 -15.89
CA GLU A 684 12.27 -19.52 -14.84
C GLU A 684 11.73 -19.83 -13.44
N THR A 685 10.40 -19.96 -13.31
CA THR A 685 9.76 -20.33 -12.03
C THR A 685 10.32 -21.65 -11.51
N LEU A 686 10.40 -22.69 -12.35
CA LEU A 686 10.98 -23.98 -11.99
C LEU A 686 12.49 -23.88 -11.71
N THR A 687 13.23 -23.04 -12.45
CA THR A 687 14.67 -22.79 -12.20
C THR A 687 14.90 -22.24 -10.79
N ILE A 688 14.03 -21.36 -10.29
CA ILE A 688 14.11 -20.82 -8.92
C ILE A 688 13.64 -21.86 -7.90
N LEU A 689 12.52 -22.54 -8.14
CA LEU A 689 11.96 -23.52 -7.22
C LEU A 689 12.85 -24.77 -7.05
N ASP A 690 13.56 -25.21 -8.10
CA ASP A 690 14.52 -26.33 -8.01
C ASP A 690 15.63 -26.08 -6.99
N ARG A 691 16.04 -24.81 -6.84
CA ARG A 691 17.08 -24.40 -5.88
C ARG A 691 16.67 -24.53 -4.41
N GLN A 692 15.44 -24.96 -4.15
CA GLN A 692 15.02 -25.35 -2.81
C GLN A 692 15.63 -26.69 -2.36
N TYR A 693 16.08 -27.54 -3.29
CA TYR A 693 16.66 -28.86 -3.03
C TYR A 693 18.16 -28.88 -3.28
N HIS A 694 18.91 -29.63 -2.47
CA HIS A 694 20.33 -29.90 -2.72
C HIS A 694 20.47 -30.78 -3.97
N LEU A 695 21.43 -30.48 -4.86
CA LEU A 695 21.54 -31.15 -6.16
C LEU A 695 21.62 -32.69 -6.06
N ASP A 696 22.34 -33.21 -5.07
CA ASP A 696 22.49 -34.66 -4.84
C ASP A 696 21.17 -35.40 -4.59
N GLN A 697 20.10 -34.70 -4.16
CA GLN A 697 18.80 -35.30 -3.91
C GLN A 697 18.08 -35.73 -5.19
N LYS A 698 18.51 -35.23 -6.37
CA LYS A 698 17.85 -35.43 -7.68
C LYS A 698 16.33 -35.17 -7.61
N LYS A 699 15.94 -34.19 -6.79
CA LYS A 699 14.55 -33.72 -6.65
C LYS A 699 14.37 -32.48 -7.51
N TYR A 700 13.21 -32.42 -8.16
CA TYR A 700 12.84 -31.37 -9.08
C TYR A 700 11.49 -30.83 -8.66
N ALA A 701 11.40 -29.51 -8.59
CA ALA A 701 10.17 -28.82 -8.24
C ALA A 701 9.11 -29.02 -9.34
N LYS A 702 7.86 -28.93 -8.90
CA LYS A 702 6.64 -28.98 -9.72
C LYS A 702 5.80 -27.76 -9.37
N ILE A 703 4.80 -27.43 -10.19
CA ILE A 703 3.86 -26.38 -9.79
C ILE A 703 2.81 -26.98 -8.86
N ASP A 704 3.14 -26.98 -7.57
CA ASP A 704 2.23 -27.29 -6.47
C ASP A 704 2.53 -26.42 -5.24
N ALA A 705 1.57 -26.34 -4.31
CA ALA A 705 1.72 -25.51 -3.11
C ALA A 705 2.89 -25.96 -2.21
N LYS A 706 3.31 -27.24 -2.28
CA LYS A 706 4.46 -27.75 -1.51
C LYS A 706 5.77 -27.17 -2.02
N SER A 707 5.91 -27.02 -3.33
CA SER A 707 7.12 -26.52 -3.99
C SER A 707 7.33 -25.04 -3.69
N PHE A 708 6.27 -24.22 -3.65
CA PHE A 708 6.37 -22.82 -3.21
C PHE A 708 6.60 -22.71 -1.69
N ASN A 709 5.85 -23.45 -0.86
CA ASN A 709 6.05 -23.45 0.59
C ASN A 709 7.48 -23.91 0.99
N GLY A 710 8.09 -24.80 0.20
CA GLY A 710 9.48 -25.23 0.39
C GLY A 710 10.55 -24.15 0.18
N ILE A 711 10.18 -22.94 -0.28
CA ILE A 711 11.04 -21.74 -0.31
C ILE A 711 10.64 -20.66 0.71
N LYS A 712 9.65 -20.91 1.58
CA LYS A 712 9.21 -19.98 2.65
C LYS A 712 10.38 -19.44 3.48
N ASP A 713 11.20 -20.35 4.03
CA ASP A 713 12.34 -20.02 4.89
C ASP A 713 13.63 -19.73 4.09
N LYS A 714 13.51 -19.37 2.81
CA LYS A 714 14.62 -19.11 1.87
C LYS A 714 14.40 -17.74 1.22
N PRO A 715 14.57 -16.61 1.95
CA PRO A 715 14.30 -15.26 1.44
C PRO A 715 15.03 -14.94 0.12
N GLN A 716 16.21 -15.53 -0.09
CA GLN A 716 16.97 -15.46 -1.34
C GLN A 716 16.22 -16.00 -2.57
N LEU A 717 15.37 -17.02 -2.42
CA LEU A 717 14.59 -17.62 -3.52
C LEU A 717 13.24 -16.91 -3.70
N SER A 718 12.55 -16.56 -2.61
CA SER A 718 11.27 -15.83 -2.70
C SER A 718 11.47 -14.39 -3.19
N SER A 719 12.58 -13.74 -2.81
CA SER A 719 13.03 -12.48 -3.40
C SER A 719 13.38 -12.64 -4.89
N ALA A 720 14.08 -13.71 -5.29
CA ALA A 720 14.38 -13.94 -6.72
C ALA A 720 13.11 -14.14 -7.57
N LEU A 721 12.14 -14.92 -7.08
CA LEU A 721 10.83 -15.09 -7.71
C LEU A 721 10.09 -13.76 -7.88
N SER A 722 10.26 -12.85 -6.92
CA SER A 722 9.64 -11.52 -6.93
C SER A 722 10.36 -10.51 -7.83
N ARG A 723 11.57 -10.80 -8.33
CA ARG A 723 12.32 -9.99 -9.31
C ARG A 723 12.02 -10.36 -10.77
N LEU A 724 11.08 -11.29 -11.02
CA LEU A 724 10.58 -11.59 -12.36
C LEU A 724 9.61 -10.49 -12.80
N LEU A 725 9.89 -9.88 -13.95
CA LEU A 725 9.03 -8.93 -14.65
C LEU A 725 8.48 -9.63 -15.89
N ILE A 726 7.16 -9.80 -15.98
CA ILE A 726 6.55 -10.67 -16.98
C ILE A 726 5.59 -9.87 -17.85
N GLN A 727 5.86 -9.80 -19.15
CA GLN A 727 4.90 -9.30 -20.11
C GLN A 727 3.97 -10.42 -20.51
N SER A 728 2.67 -10.26 -20.24
CA SER A 728 1.63 -11.23 -20.59
C SER A 728 0.29 -10.53 -20.82
N GLU A 729 -0.70 -11.30 -21.27
CA GLU A 729 -2.10 -10.88 -21.30
C GLU A 729 -2.73 -11.11 -19.91
N SER A 730 -3.44 -10.09 -19.40
CA SER A 730 -4.10 -10.14 -18.09
C SER A 730 -5.12 -11.28 -17.98
N GLU A 731 -5.20 -11.89 -16.79
CA GLU A 731 -6.27 -12.82 -16.42
C GLU A 731 -7.66 -12.14 -16.41
N TRP A 732 -7.70 -10.81 -16.27
CA TRP A 732 -8.92 -9.98 -16.26
C TRP A 732 -9.35 -9.45 -17.64
N TYR A 733 -8.70 -9.93 -18.71
CA TYR A 733 -9.01 -9.65 -20.12
C TYR A 733 -9.30 -10.95 -20.89
N SER A 734 -10.25 -10.87 -21.82
CA SER A 734 -10.42 -11.81 -22.94
C SER A 734 -11.02 -11.06 -24.11
N GLU A 735 -10.55 -11.33 -25.31
CA GLU A 735 -11.27 -10.97 -26.53
C GLU A 735 -12.62 -11.73 -26.56
N MET A 736 -13.66 -11.07 -27.07
CA MET A 736 -15.00 -11.60 -27.25
C MET A 736 -15.30 -11.72 -28.75
N ASP A 737 -15.82 -12.86 -29.19
CA ASP A 737 -16.28 -13.00 -30.58
C ASP A 737 -17.63 -12.30 -30.82
N ALA A 738 -18.09 -12.29 -32.07
CA ALA A 738 -19.36 -11.68 -32.46
C ALA A 738 -20.59 -12.38 -31.85
N GLN A 739 -20.41 -13.56 -31.24
CA GLN A 739 -21.42 -14.37 -30.57
C GLN A 739 -21.33 -14.24 -29.03
N GLY A 740 -20.40 -13.44 -28.50
CA GLY A 740 -20.20 -13.23 -27.06
C GLY A 740 -19.53 -14.41 -26.34
N LYS A 741 -18.80 -15.25 -27.08
CA LYS A 741 -17.93 -16.31 -26.55
C LYS A 741 -16.51 -15.79 -26.34
N MET A 742 -15.66 -16.61 -25.72
CA MET A 742 -14.30 -16.23 -25.33
C MET A 742 -13.28 -17.25 -25.88
N PRO A 743 -12.73 -17.04 -27.10
CA PRO A 743 -11.84 -18.01 -27.75
C PRO A 743 -10.66 -18.48 -26.90
N LYS A 744 -10.11 -17.58 -26.07
CA LYS A 744 -9.07 -17.86 -25.05
C LYS A 744 -9.44 -19.01 -24.10
N TRP A 745 -10.69 -19.01 -23.64
CA TRP A 745 -11.22 -19.96 -22.66
C TRP A 745 -11.89 -21.16 -23.34
N ASP A 746 -12.56 -20.97 -24.48
CA ASP A 746 -13.13 -22.07 -25.28
C ASP A 746 -12.03 -23.00 -25.84
N ALA A 747 -10.81 -22.50 -26.04
CA ALA A 747 -9.66 -23.34 -26.39
C ALA A 747 -9.37 -24.43 -25.34
N LEU A 748 -9.76 -24.23 -24.07
CA LEU A 748 -9.61 -25.20 -22.98
C LEU A 748 -10.77 -26.22 -22.90
N ASP A 749 -11.83 -26.13 -23.73
CA ASP A 749 -12.93 -27.09 -23.73
C ASP A 749 -12.43 -28.55 -23.93
N SER A 750 -11.33 -28.76 -24.68
CA SER A 750 -10.71 -30.08 -24.84
C SER A 750 -10.20 -30.70 -23.54
N GLU A 751 -9.82 -29.87 -22.57
CA GLU A 751 -9.21 -30.30 -21.31
C GLU A 751 -10.25 -30.52 -20.21
N PHE A 752 -11.32 -29.71 -20.20
CA PHE A 752 -12.30 -29.69 -19.11
C PHE A 752 -13.67 -30.30 -19.46
N ASN A 753 -14.09 -30.29 -20.73
CA ASN A 753 -15.51 -30.54 -21.07
C ASN A 753 -15.72 -31.53 -22.24
N GLU A 754 -14.89 -31.52 -23.28
CA GLU A 754 -15.10 -32.32 -24.51
C GLU A 754 -15.33 -33.81 -24.27
N LYS A 755 -14.59 -34.43 -23.35
CA LYS A 755 -14.77 -35.85 -23.02
C LYS A 755 -16.19 -36.11 -22.48
N ALA A 756 -16.66 -35.27 -21.56
CA ALA A 756 -18.00 -35.37 -21.00
C ALA A 756 -19.08 -35.02 -22.04
N LYS A 757 -18.88 -33.98 -22.85
CA LYS A 757 -19.79 -33.59 -23.96
C LYS A 757 -20.01 -34.73 -24.96
N LYS A 758 -18.95 -35.44 -25.37
CA LYS A 758 -19.05 -36.58 -26.31
C LYS A 758 -19.77 -37.79 -25.71
N ALA A 759 -19.42 -38.16 -24.48
CA ALA A 759 -20.10 -39.24 -23.76
C ALA A 759 -21.59 -38.93 -23.53
N LEU A 760 -21.90 -37.69 -23.11
CA LEU A 760 -23.28 -37.23 -22.91
C LEU A 760 -24.07 -37.22 -24.21
N GLY A 761 -23.51 -36.64 -25.27
CA GLY A 761 -24.14 -36.60 -26.59
C GLY A 761 -24.55 -37.99 -27.08
N TYR A 762 -23.64 -38.97 -27.04
CA TYR A 762 -23.97 -40.35 -27.38
C TYR A 762 -25.11 -40.94 -26.51
N LEU A 763 -25.14 -40.65 -25.21
CA LEU A 763 -26.22 -41.11 -24.33
C LEU A 763 -27.56 -40.42 -24.63
N GLU A 764 -27.56 -39.21 -25.18
CA GLU A 764 -28.75 -38.47 -25.58
C GLU A 764 -29.23 -38.87 -26.99
N ASP A 765 -28.46 -38.59 -28.03
CA ASP A 765 -28.89 -38.73 -29.44
C ASP A 765 -28.52 -40.07 -30.11
N GLY A 766 -27.57 -40.81 -29.55
CA GLY A 766 -27.17 -42.14 -30.05
C GLY A 766 -26.10 -42.09 -31.12
N ASP A 767 -25.49 -40.94 -31.36
CA ASP A 767 -24.44 -40.74 -32.36
C ASP A 767 -23.20 -41.59 -32.02
N VAL A 768 -23.05 -42.69 -32.75
CA VAL A 768 -21.93 -43.64 -32.61
C VAL A 768 -20.59 -42.96 -32.87
N ALA A 769 -20.52 -41.92 -33.71
CA ALA A 769 -19.29 -41.18 -33.95
C ALA A 769 -18.85 -40.38 -32.71
N LYS A 770 -19.79 -39.86 -31.90
CA LYS A 770 -19.47 -39.22 -30.60
C LYS A 770 -18.95 -40.24 -29.60
N CYS A 771 -19.52 -41.45 -29.59
CA CYS A 771 -19.03 -42.56 -28.76
C CYS A 771 -17.58 -42.92 -29.15
N ASP A 772 -17.33 -43.20 -30.43
CA ASP A 772 -15.99 -43.58 -30.92
C ASP A 772 -14.97 -42.46 -30.70
N ALA A 773 -15.37 -41.19 -30.89
CA ALA A 773 -14.52 -40.01 -30.64
C ALA A 773 -14.31 -39.68 -29.13
N TYR A 774 -15.04 -40.32 -28.22
CA TYR A 774 -14.75 -40.33 -26.78
C TYR A 774 -13.82 -41.48 -26.42
N ILE A 775 -14.12 -42.69 -26.91
CA ILE A 775 -13.36 -43.91 -26.66
C ILE A 775 -11.91 -43.78 -27.15
N SER A 776 -11.68 -43.17 -28.31
CA SER A 776 -10.33 -42.89 -28.82
C SER A 776 -9.47 -41.96 -27.95
N THR A 777 -10.05 -41.32 -26.91
CA THR A 777 -9.31 -40.49 -25.95
C THR A 777 -8.88 -41.26 -24.69
N LEU A 778 -9.17 -42.56 -24.62
CA LEU A 778 -8.87 -43.44 -23.49
C LEU A 778 -7.70 -44.39 -23.82
N PRO A 779 -6.95 -44.87 -22.82
CA PRO A 779 -5.95 -45.93 -23.00
C PRO A 779 -6.54 -47.15 -23.70
N GLU A 780 -5.80 -47.79 -24.62
CA GLU A 780 -6.29 -48.92 -25.43
C GLU A 780 -6.90 -50.05 -24.57
N ASN A 781 -6.31 -50.33 -23.41
CA ASN A 781 -6.78 -51.34 -22.45
C ASN A 781 -8.11 -51.01 -21.75
N GLU A 782 -8.63 -49.79 -21.88
CA GLU A 782 -9.92 -49.35 -21.34
C GLU A 782 -11.00 -49.17 -22.43
N GLN A 783 -10.61 -49.11 -23.70
CA GLN A 783 -11.53 -48.71 -24.79
C GLN A 783 -12.72 -49.65 -24.96
N GLU A 784 -12.49 -50.97 -25.00
CA GLU A 784 -13.55 -51.96 -25.22
C GLU A 784 -14.53 -52.02 -24.04
N SER A 785 -14.02 -52.01 -22.80
CA SER A 785 -14.84 -52.11 -21.59
C SER A 785 -15.70 -50.87 -21.39
N VAL A 786 -15.15 -49.67 -21.62
CA VAL A 786 -15.90 -48.41 -21.52
C VAL A 786 -16.91 -48.27 -22.66
N LYS A 787 -16.58 -48.68 -23.90
CA LYS A 787 -17.52 -48.68 -25.03
C LYS A 787 -18.73 -49.58 -24.76
N ARG A 788 -18.49 -50.78 -24.21
CA ARG A 788 -19.56 -51.70 -23.78
C ARG A 788 -20.40 -51.11 -22.64
N GLY A 789 -19.76 -50.45 -21.66
CA GLY A 789 -20.44 -49.77 -20.55
C GLY A 789 -21.38 -48.66 -21.03
N LEU A 790 -20.93 -47.79 -21.94
CA LEU A 790 -21.75 -46.72 -22.52
C LEU A 790 -22.94 -47.28 -23.33
N LEU A 791 -22.74 -48.32 -24.13
CA LEU A 791 -23.83 -48.98 -24.88
C LEU A 791 -24.92 -49.52 -23.96
N LEU A 792 -24.53 -50.25 -22.90
CA LEU A 792 -25.47 -50.76 -21.90
C LEU A 792 -26.20 -49.64 -21.17
N LYS A 793 -25.49 -48.55 -20.83
CA LYS A 793 -26.10 -47.39 -20.17
C LYS A 793 -27.10 -46.67 -21.07
N ARG A 794 -26.81 -46.52 -22.37
CA ARG A 794 -27.77 -45.96 -23.33
C ARG A 794 -29.05 -46.80 -23.39
N GLN A 795 -28.93 -48.13 -23.49
CA GLN A 795 -30.09 -49.03 -23.50
C GLN A 795 -30.93 -48.95 -22.21
N GLU A 796 -30.32 -48.65 -21.06
CA GLU A 796 -31.04 -48.37 -19.82
C GLU A 796 -31.82 -47.04 -19.90
N LEU A 797 -31.19 -45.97 -20.38
CA LEU A 797 -31.82 -44.65 -20.52
C LEU A 797 -32.94 -44.65 -21.58
N GLU A 798 -32.81 -45.43 -22.65
CA GLU A 798 -33.87 -45.66 -23.65
C GLU A 798 -35.11 -46.31 -23.02
N LYS A 799 -34.93 -47.30 -22.14
CA LYS A 799 -36.04 -47.90 -21.36
C LYS A 799 -36.67 -46.91 -20.38
N LYS A 800 -35.89 -45.97 -19.83
CA LYS A 800 -36.39 -44.85 -18.99
C LYS A 800 -37.05 -43.73 -19.81
N GLY A 801 -36.98 -43.78 -21.15
CA GLY A 801 -37.70 -42.87 -22.04
C GLY A 801 -36.93 -41.62 -22.47
N ILE A 802 -35.60 -41.67 -22.56
CA ILE A 802 -34.76 -40.53 -23.01
C ILE A 802 -35.19 -39.94 -24.37
N ASN A 803 -35.63 -40.78 -25.29
CA ASN A 803 -36.08 -40.37 -26.63
C ASN A 803 -37.45 -39.64 -26.62
N ASN A 804 -38.14 -39.57 -25.47
CA ASN A 804 -39.52 -39.05 -25.34
C ASN A 804 -39.59 -37.75 -24.51
N ASN A 805 -38.47 -37.05 -24.28
CA ASN A 805 -38.36 -35.83 -23.46
C ASN A 805 -38.94 -35.96 -22.03
N LYS A 806 -38.97 -37.17 -21.46
CA LYS A 806 -39.32 -37.36 -20.05
C LYS A 806 -38.14 -37.00 -19.15
N THR A 807 -38.42 -36.42 -17.98
CA THR A 807 -37.42 -36.29 -16.90
C THR A 807 -36.93 -37.68 -16.50
N ILE A 808 -35.62 -37.90 -16.55
CA ILE A 808 -35.01 -39.20 -16.24
C ILE A 808 -34.34 -39.14 -14.87
N GLU A 809 -34.77 -40.01 -13.97
CA GLU A 809 -34.06 -40.28 -12.72
C GLU A 809 -32.93 -41.29 -12.98
N ASP A 810 -31.73 -40.76 -13.23
CA ASP A 810 -30.51 -41.53 -13.36
C ASP A 810 -29.29 -40.75 -12.86
N SER A 811 -28.63 -41.25 -11.83
CA SER A 811 -27.54 -40.54 -11.14
C SER A 811 -26.30 -40.34 -12.01
N PHE A 812 -25.94 -41.32 -12.85
CA PHE A 812 -24.79 -41.23 -13.74
C PHE A 812 -25.03 -40.21 -14.87
N TYR A 813 -26.19 -40.29 -15.52
CA TYR A 813 -26.59 -39.33 -16.56
C TYR A 813 -26.71 -37.90 -15.99
N THR A 814 -27.23 -37.76 -14.78
CA THR A 814 -27.34 -36.46 -14.09
C THR A 814 -25.97 -35.89 -13.74
N GLU A 815 -25.07 -36.66 -13.11
CA GLU A 815 -23.72 -36.19 -12.80
C GLU A 815 -22.91 -35.86 -14.06
N LEU A 816 -23.10 -36.60 -15.17
CA LEU A 816 -22.46 -36.29 -16.44
C LEU A 816 -22.99 -34.96 -17.04
N LYS A 817 -24.29 -34.68 -16.93
CA LYS A 817 -24.87 -33.37 -17.28
C LYS A 817 -24.30 -32.25 -16.42
N LEU A 818 -24.20 -32.46 -15.11
CA LEU A 818 -23.59 -31.50 -14.19
C LEU A 818 -22.10 -31.27 -14.53
N GLN A 819 -21.36 -32.31 -14.88
CA GLN A 819 -19.96 -32.21 -15.30
C GLN A 819 -19.80 -31.36 -16.56
N VAL A 820 -20.66 -31.54 -17.57
CA VAL A 820 -20.67 -30.71 -18.78
C VAL A 820 -21.00 -29.25 -18.45
N ALA A 821 -22.00 -29.02 -17.60
CA ALA A 821 -22.39 -27.68 -17.17
C ALA A 821 -21.32 -26.97 -16.33
N ARG A 822 -20.53 -27.69 -15.51
CA ARG A 822 -19.50 -27.11 -14.62
C ARG A 822 -18.51 -26.20 -15.36
N TRP A 823 -17.99 -26.61 -16.52
CA TRP A 823 -17.02 -25.77 -17.25
C TRP A 823 -17.67 -24.57 -17.94
N ASP A 824 -18.86 -24.73 -18.53
CA ASP A 824 -19.57 -23.61 -19.15
C ASP A 824 -20.03 -22.59 -18.08
N ASN A 825 -20.36 -23.06 -16.86
CA ASN A 825 -20.57 -22.23 -15.68
C ASN A 825 -19.30 -21.48 -15.24
N GLU A 826 -18.12 -22.13 -15.18
CA GLU A 826 -16.86 -21.42 -14.90
C GLU A 826 -16.54 -20.36 -15.96
N LYS A 827 -16.82 -20.61 -17.24
CA LYS A 827 -16.67 -19.59 -18.29
C LYS A 827 -17.59 -18.39 -18.05
N GLU A 828 -18.83 -18.59 -17.61
CA GLU A 828 -19.71 -17.50 -17.20
C GLU A 828 -19.26 -16.81 -15.88
N LYS A 829 -18.57 -17.51 -14.96
CA LYS A 829 -17.90 -16.90 -13.80
C LYS A 829 -16.82 -15.93 -14.26
N ILE A 830 -15.90 -16.42 -15.10
CA ILE A 830 -14.77 -15.68 -15.65
C ILE A 830 -15.26 -14.44 -16.40
N LYS A 831 -16.26 -14.60 -17.28
CA LYS A 831 -16.88 -13.51 -18.05
C LYS A 831 -17.41 -12.37 -17.17
N LYS A 832 -17.97 -12.69 -15.99
CA LYS A 832 -18.41 -11.70 -14.99
C LYS A 832 -17.26 -11.05 -14.20
N MET A 833 -16.09 -11.69 -14.12
CA MET A 833 -14.89 -11.12 -13.50
C MET A 833 -14.17 -10.11 -14.40
N LEU A 834 -14.22 -10.30 -15.72
CA LEU A 834 -13.56 -9.40 -16.69
C LEU A 834 -13.96 -7.94 -16.46
N TRP A 835 -12.97 -7.03 -16.56
CA TRP A 835 -13.17 -5.58 -16.37
C TRP A 835 -12.26 -4.72 -17.26
N TRP A 836 -11.18 -5.28 -17.81
CA TRP A 836 -10.14 -4.55 -18.54
C TRP A 836 -10.71 -3.70 -19.68
N ASP A 837 -11.60 -4.32 -20.47
CA ASP A 837 -12.24 -3.72 -21.63
C ASP A 837 -13.13 -2.52 -21.28
N ASP A 838 -13.86 -2.59 -20.17
CA ASP A 838 -14.70 -1.49 -19.68
C ASP A 838 -13.85 -0.30 -19.23
N VAL A 839 -12.72 -0.58 -18.57
CA VAL A 839 -11.77 0.45 -18.13
C VAL A 839 -11.10 1.13 -19.33
N VAL A 840 -10.60 0.37 -20.31
CA VAL A 840 -10.05 0.93 -21.56
C VAL A 840 -11.07 1.85 -22.25
N LYS A 841 -12.30 1.36 -22.45
CA LYS A 841 -13.38 2.12 -23.10
C LYS A 841 -13.80 3.35 -22.30
N GLY A 842 -13.80 3.29 -20.98
CA GLY A 842 -14.13 4.42 -20.10
C GLY A 842 -13.04 5.50 -20.09
N LEU A 843 -11.77 5.11 -19.97
CA LEU A 843 -10.63 6.05 -19.99
C LEU A 843 -10.51 6.76 -21.36
N ALA A 844 -10.76 6.05 -22.47
CA ALA A 844 -10.79 6.65 -23.80
C ALA A 844 -11.88 7.74 -23.93
N LYS A 845 -13.08 7.50 -23.39
CA LYS A 845 -14.17 8.50 -23.35
C LYS A 845 -13.80 9.72 -22.51
N GLN A 846 -13.16 9.50 -21.36
CA GLN A 846 -12.69 10.56 -20.47
C GLN A 846 -11.66 11.48 -21.17
N ASN A 847 -10.68 10.90 -21.86
CA ASN A 847 -9.66 11.65 -22.59
C ASN A 847 -10.27 12.50 -23.72
N ASN A 848 -11.19 11.94 -24.52
CA ASN A 848 -11.87 12.67 -25.58
C ASN A 848 -12.72 13.85 -25.06
N THR A 849 -13.36 13.69 -23.90
CA THR A 849 -14.19 14.75 -23.28
C THR A 849 -13.34 15.90 -22.73
N ASN A 850 -12.13 15.61 -22.23
CA ASN A 850 -11.20 16.64 -21.78
C ASN A 850 -10.56 17.42 -22.94
N ALA A 851 -10.40 16.79 -24.11
CA ALA A 851 -9.87 17.44 -25.31
C ALA A 851 -10.86 18.41 -25.99
N THR A 852 -12.17 18.21 -25.84
CA THR A 852 -13.19 19.13 -26.39
C THR A 852 -13.42 20.35 -25.51
N ASN A 853 -13.37 20.22 -24.19
CA ASN A 853 -13.58 21.35 -23.26
C ASN A 853 -12.41 22.36 -23.21
N SER A 854 -11.19 21.94 -23.55
CA SER A 854 -10.00 22.80 -23.53
C SER A 854 -9.87 23.77 -24.72
N ASN A 855 -10.67 23.58 -25.79
CA ASN A 855 -10.64 24.43 -26.99
C ASN A 855 -11.29 25.82 -26.82
N SER A 856 -11.61 26.25 -25.60
CA SER A 856 -12.26 27.54 -25.29
C SER A 856 -11.35 28.61 -24.66
N ALA A 857 -10.06 28.33 -24.42
CA ALA A 857 -9.14 29.30 -23.80
C ALA A 857 -7.74 29.32 -24.45
N ASN A 858 -7.39 30.48 -25.03
CA ASN A 858 -6.06 30.95 -25.44
C ASN A 858 -5.10 30.01 -26.20
N LYS A 859 -5.04 30.21 -27.53
CA LYS A 859 -3.86 29.87 -28.34
C LYS A 859 -2.70 30.83 -28.05
N SER A 860 -1.73 30.44 -27.20
CA SER A 860 -0.32 30.89 -27.29
C SER A 860 0.60 30.20 -26.28
N SER A 861 1.15 29.03 -26.65
CA SER A 861 2.48 28.57 -26.24
C SER A 861 2.78 27.21 -26.87
N THR A 862 3.93 27.08 -27.53
CA THR A 862 4.46 25.78 -27.99
C THR A 862 5.03 24.98 -26.83
N SER A 863 4.16 24.42 -25.98
CA SER A 863 4.54 23.41 -24.99
C SER A 863 4.84 22.09 -25.69
N ALA A 864 5.97 21.45 -25.35
CA ALA A 864 6.27 20.09 -25.79
C ALA A 864 5.07 19.15 -25.49
N LYS A 865 4.77 18.23 -26.43
CA LYS A 865 3.68 17.26 -26.25
C LYS A 865 3.93 16.42 -25.00
N VAL A 866 3.21 16.72 -23.92
CA VAL A 866 3.10 15.83 -22.76
C VAL A 866 2.48 14.54 -23.27
N LYS A 867 3.25 13.45 -23.22
CA LYS A 867 2.77 12.11 -23.60
C LYS A 867 1.57 11.77 -22.69
N PRO A 868 0.45 11.26 -23.22
CA PRO A 868 -0.68 10.83 -22.38
C PRO A 868 -0.21 9.85 -21.29
N PRO A 869 -0.84 9.84 -20.10
CA PRO A 869 -0.57 8.81 -19.09
C PRO A 869 -0.78 7.43 -19.71
N ALA A 870 0.11 6.48 -19.41
CA ALA A 870 0.22 5.20 -20.11
C ALA A 870 -1.15 4.58 -20.44
N GLU A 871 -1.46 4.54 -21.74
CA GLU A 871 -2.72 3.99 -22.24
C GLU A 871 -2.73 2.48 -22.01
N PHE A 872 -3.80 1.99 -21.40
CA PHE A 872 -4.04 0.56 -21.27
C PHE A 872 -3.96 -0.11 -22.65
N CYS A 873 -3.19 -1.18 -22.76
CA CYS A 873 -3.19 -1.99 -23.98
C CYS A 873 -4.61 -2.50 -24.25
N SER A 874 -5.15 -2.19 -25.43
CA SER A 874 -6.48 -2.65 -25.85
C SER A 874 -6.58 -4.16 -26.05
N LYS A 875 -5.46 -4.88 -25.95
CA LYS A 875 -5.36 -6.35 -26.05
C LYS A 875 -4.97 -7.02 -24.74
N GLY A 876 -5.30 -6.41 -23.59
CA GLY A 876 -5.04 -7.01 -22.28
C GLY A 876 -3.57 -7.12 -21.86
N LYS A 877 -2.60 -6.74 -22.70
CA LYS A 877 -1.17 -6.94 -22.41
C LYS A 877 -0.60 -5.90 -21.45
N ALA A 878 0.20 -6.36 -20.50
CA ALA A 878 0.92 -5.52 -19.56
C ALA A 878 2.20 -6.21 -19.07
N TRP A 879 3.13 -5.42 -18.52
CA TRP A 879 4.24 -5.88 -17.71
C TRP A 879 3.81 -5.98 -16.26
N PHE A 880 3.72 -7.19 -15.75
CA PHE A 880 3.39 -7.48 -14.36
C PHE A 880 4.64 -7.49 -13.48
N ILE A 881 4.45 -7.04 -12.24
CA ILE A 881 5.48 -6.85 -11.23
C ILE A 881 4.92 -7.35 -9.90
N ASN A 882 5.71 -8.11 -9.14
CA ASN A 882 5.29 -8.59 -7.82
C ASN A 882 4.97 -7.38 -6.89
N PRO A 883 3.77 -7.28 -6.28
CA PRO A 883 3.41 -6.10 -5.49
C PRO A 883 4.31 -5.83 -4.27
N ILE A 884 4.93 -6.87 -3.70
CA ILE A 884 5.82 -6.72 -2.53
C ILE A 884 7.18 -6.12 -2.94
N ILE A 885 7.72 -6.47 -4.11
CA ILE A 885 9.05 -5.98 -4.52
C ILE A 885 9.05 -4.47 -4.80
N MET A 886 7.90 -3.89 -5.17
CA MET A 886 7.73 -2.45 -5.39
C MET A 886 8.07 -1.61 -4.15
N GLU A 887 8.00 -2.20 -2.96
CA GLU A 887 8.41 -1.54 -1.70
C GLU A 887 9.87 -1.08 -1.72
N MET A 888 10.74 -1.66 -2.58
CA MET A 888 12.14 -1.25 -2.72
C MET A 888 12.31 0.23 -3.12
N PHE A 889 11.31 0.84 -3.77
CA PHE A 889 11.36 2.25 -4.15
C PHE A 889 11.22 3.20 -2.94
N LYS A 890 10.84 2.69 -1.75
CA LYS A 890 10.95 3.45 -0.48
C LYS A 890 12.41 3.78 -0.11
N PHE A 891 13.37 3.04 -0.67
CA PHE A 891 14.80 3.23 -0.43
C PHE A 891 15.45 4.23 -1.40
N THR A 892 14.67 4.89 -2.27
CA THR A 892 15.12 6.16 -2.86
C THR A 892 15.62 7.07 -1.73
N LYS A 893 16.77 7.72 -1.94
CA LYS A 893 17.35 8.58 -0.90
C LYS A 893 16.30 9.57 -0.43
N ASN A 894 16.11 9.68 0.88
CA ASN A 894 15.27 10.70 1.48
C ASN A 894 15.80 12.07 1.03
N ASN A 895 15.18 12.65 0.01
CA ASN A 895 15.51 13.96 -0.56
C ASN A 895 15.27 15.13 0.42
N LEU A 896 14.89 14.80 1.64
CA LEU A 896 14.75 15.68 2.79
C LEU A 896 16.04 16.43 3.04
N THR A 897 16.00 17.72 2.74
CA THR A 897 17.13 18.62 2.97
C THR A 897 16.96 19.27 4.34
N ILE A 898 17.83 18.88 5.27
CA ILE A 898 17.87 19.40 6.63
C ILE A 898 18.95 20.48 6.69
N VAL A 899 18.54 21.72 6.95
CA VAL A 899 19.47 22.82 7.21
C VAL A 899 19.61 22.99 8.71
N ILE A 900 20.81 22.78 9.23
CA ILE A 900 21.17 23.16 10.59
C ILE A 900 21.83 24.53 10.52
N ASP A 901 21.35 25.45 11.34
CA ASP A 901 21.93 26.78 11.52
C ASP A 901 22.66 26.82 12.87
N PRO A 902 23.98 26.66 12.92
CA PRO A 902 24.72 26.90 14.15
C PRO A 902 24.68 28.41 14.42
N GLY A 903 23.88 28.80 15.42
CA GLY A 903 23.69 30.18 15.86
C GLY A 903 25.01 30.93 16.05
N HIS A 904 24.95 32.27 15.98
CA HIS A 904 26.08 33.19 16.20
C HIS A 904 27.43 32.76 15.60
N GLY A 905 27.79 33.26 14.40
CA GLY A 905 29.08 32.95 13.78
C GLY A 905 30.17 34.01 13.96
N TYR A 906 29.78 35.28 14.15
CA TYR A 906 30.62 36.44 13.88
C TYR A 906 31.39 36.96 15.09
N THR A 907 32.47 37.72 14.86
CA THR A 907 33.29 38.31 15.92
C THR A 907 32.77 39.62 16.50
N LYS A 908 31.92 40.35 15.78
CA LYS A 908 31.32 41.64 16.19
C LYS A 908 29.80 41.60 16.10
N GLY A 909 29.12 42.53 16.78
CA GLY A 909 27.66 42.57 16.89
C GLY A 909 27.16 41.57 17.92
N THR A 910 26.05 40.88 17.65
CA THR A 910 25.56 39.77 18.48
C THR A 910 26.48 38.54 18.31
N SER A 911 27.57 38.50 19.07
CA SER A 911 28.58 37.42 19.08
C SER A 911 28.10 36.11 19.72
N GLY A 912 26.90 36.11 20.29
CA GLY A 912 26.40 35.07 21.18
C GLY A 912 26.86 35.30 22.62
N ALA A 913 26.31 34.53 23.55
CA ALA A 913 26.68 34.60 24.96
C ALA A 913 27.98 33.79 25.25
N SER A 914 28.71 34.18 26.30
CA SER A 914 29.95 33.52 26.74
C SER A 914 29.76 32.86 28.11
N ALA A 915 30.40 31.73 28.34
CA ALA A 915 30.65 31.27 29.71
C ALA A 915 31.62 32.23 30.41
N LYS A 916 31.80 32.04 31.71
CA LYS A 916 32.64 32.91 32.52
C LYS A 916 33.80 32.16 33.16
N ILE A 917 34.87 32.88 33.42
CA ILE A 917 35.87 32.56 34.42
C ILE A 917 35.39 33.23 35.70
N TYR A 918 35.08 32.43 36.72
CA TYR A 918 34.43 32.90 37.95
C TYR A 918 35.47 33.14 39.03
N GLU A 919 35.45 34.33 39.64
CA GLU A 919 36.13 34.58 40.90
C GLU A 919 35.19 34.27 42.07
N TYR A 920 35.61 33.41 42.99
CA TYR A 920 34.79 32.91 44.09
C TYR A 920 35.54 32.86 45.42
N LYS A 921 34.79 32.97 46.53
CA LYS A 921 35.33 32.90 47.90
C LYS A 921 35.76 31.47 48.25
N ILE A 922 36.99 31.33 48.74
CA ILE A 922 37.47 30.10 49.41
C ILE A 922 37.24 30.23 50.92
N ASP A 923 37.55 31.39 51.48
CA ASP A 923 37.47 31.74 52.91
C ASP A 923 37.27 33.26 53.06
N LYS A 924 37.03 33.79 54.27
CA LYS A 924 36.64 35.18 54.57
C LYS A 924 37.46 36.24 53.81
N ASN A 925 38.77 36.03 53.66
CA ASN A 925 39.70 36.98 53.02
C ASN A 925 40.46 36.38 51.81
N LYS A 926 39.98 35.29 51.19
CA LYS A 926 40.66 34.64 50.06
C LYS A 926 39.70 34.26 48.94
N THR A 927 39.99 34.70 47.72
CA THR A 927 39.32 34.31 46.48
C THR A 927 40.21 33.40 45.63
N ALA A 928 39.61 32.71 44.66
CA ALA A 928 40.31 32.11 43.53
C ALA A 928 39.47 32.24 42.26
N LYS A 929 40.13 32.15 41.11
CA LYS A 929 39.50 32.11 39.79
C LYS A 929 39.50 30.68 39.24
N ALA A 930 38.39 30.28 38.62
CA ALA A 930 38.32 29.03 37.85
C ALA A 930 37.36 29.17 36.65
N ASP A 931 37.73 28.54 35.54
CA ASP A 931 36.82 28.30 34.43
C ASP A 931 35.81 27.19 34.76
N ILE A 932 34.83 26.95 33.88
CA ILE A 932 33.76 25.99 34.17
C ILE A 932 34.21 24.51 34.21
N THR A 933 35.38 24.19 33.68
CA THR A 933 35.95 22.83 33.79
C THR A 933 36.54 22.60 35.18
N ASN A 934 37.11 23.64 35.80
CA ASN A 934 37.79 23.55 37.09
C ASN A 934 36.97 24.12 38.27
N LEU A 935 35.82 24.75 38.01
CA LEU A 935 34.97 25.37 39.04
C LEU A 935 34.46 24.31 40.06
N PRO A 936 34.74 24.47 41.37
CA PRO A 936 34.31 23.51 42.38
C PRO A 936 32.79 23.39 42.47
N GLN A 937 32.28 22.17 42.63
CA GLN A 937 30.85 21.91 42.62
C GLN A 937 30.07 22.73 43.67
N LYS A 938 30.66 22.94 44.86
CA LYS A 938 30.10 23.81 45.91
C LYS A 938 29.78 25.26 45.48
N VAL A 939 30.48 25.78 44.47
CA VAL A 939 30.28 27.14 43.91
C VAL A 939 29.16 27.14 42.87
N ILE A 940 29.02 26.03 42.13
CA ILE A 940 27.93 25.81 41.17
C ILE A 940 26.61 25.62 41.91
N ASP A 941 26.63 24.89 43.02
CA ASP A 941 25.46 24.62 43.85
C ASP A 941 25.06 25.85 44.70
N ASN A 942 26.00 26.75 45.02
CA ASN A 942 25.76 28.00 45.73
C ASN A 942 26.49 29.19 45.07
N THR A 943 25.83 29.78 44.08
CA THR A 943 26.38 30.88 43.28
C THR A 943 26.62 32.18 44.04
N ASN A 944 26.11 32.32 45.27
CA ASN A 944 26.45 33.44 46.17
C ASN A 944 27.93 33.46 46.61
N LEU A 945 28.67 32.37 46.35
CA LEU A 945 30.11 32.32 46.56
C LEU A 945 30.91 33.06 45.48
N ILE A 946 30.29 33.35 44.32
CA ILE A 946 30.89 34.12 43.22
C ILE A 946 30.89 35.60 43.60
N VAL A 947 32.03 36.27 43.42
CA VAL A 947 32.24 37.70 43.72
C VAL A 947 32.61 38.54 42.51
N GLY A 948 32.99 37.90 41.41
CA GLY A 948 33.30 38.55 40.15
C GLY A 948 33.39 37.54 39.02
N ASP A 949 33.36 38.03 37.79
CA ASP A 949 33.43 37.22 36.58
C ASP A 949 34.10 37.99 35.43
N GLU A 950 34.70 37.24 34.52
CA GLU A 950 35.14 37.73 33.22
C GLU A 950 34.76 36.72 32.13
N GLU A 951 34.65 37.13 30.87
CA GLU A 951 34.29 36.19 29.80
C GLU A 951 35.37 35.13 29.56
N ASP A 952 34.94 33.88 29.39
CA ASP A 952 35.79 32.79 28.94
C ASP A 952 35.93 32.84 27.40
N PRO A 953 37.12 33.19 26.86
CA PRO A 953 37.31 33.31 25.41
C PRO A 953 37.23 31.96 24.70
N ASP A 954 37.50 30.85 25.39
CA ASP A 954 37.53 29.50 24.84
C ASP A 954 36.15 28.83 24.87
N ARG A 955 35.29 29.21 25.82
CA ARG A 955 33.94 28.65 26.04
C ARG A 955 32.84 29.68 25.82
N ASN A 956 32.38 29.76 24.58
CA ASN A 956 31.28 30.63 24.16
C ASN A 956 30.24 29.89 23.30
N GLU A 957 29.04 30.48 23.20
CA GLU A 957 27.91 29.94 22.44
C GLU A 957 28.31 29.58 21.01
N ARG A 958 28.95 30.50 20.28
CA ARG A 958 29.38 30.30 18.89
C ARG A 958 30.26 29.05 18.68
N GLY A 959 31.06 28.69 19.68
CA GLY A 959 31.82 27.44 19.71
C GLY A 959 30.91 26.26 20.00
N LEU A 960 30.22 26.28 21.14
CA LEU A 960 29.32 25.22 21.61
C LEU A 960 28.33 24.77 20.54
N VAL A 961 27.59 25.70 19.94
CA VAL A 961 26.52 25.38 18.99
C VAL A 961 27.05 24.92 17.65
N PHE A 962 28.26 25.34 17.26
CA PHE A 962 28.95 24.82 16.09
C PHE A 962 29.37 23.36 16.30
N ASP A 963 29.99 23.07 17.45
CA ASP A 963 30.48 21.74 17.79
C ASP A 963 29.31 20.74 17.88
N VAL A 964 28.20 21.12 18.54
CA VAL A 964 26.93 20.36 18.55
C VAL A 964 26.37 20.17 17.13
N SER A 965 26.36 21.22 16.30
CA SER A 965 25.80 21.14 14.93
C SER A 965 26.59 20.22 14.01
N ILE A 966 27.92 20.18 14.16
CA ILE A 966 28.80 19.26 13.43
C ILE A 966 28.46 17.81 13.82
N LYS A 967 28.33 17.52 15.13
CA LYS A 967 27.96 16.19 15.62
C LYS A 967 26.57 15.76 15.19
N LEU A 968 25.58 16.65 15.23
CA LEU A 968 24.23 16.37 14.73
C LEU A 968 24.23 16.10 13.21
N LYS A 969 25.00 16.85 12.44
CA LYS A 969 25.21 16.62 11.00
C LYS A 969 25.86 15.26 10.72
N GLU A 970 26.88 14.86 11.48
CA GLU A 970 27.52 13.55 11.35
C GLU A 970 26.51 12.41 11.57
N LEU A 971 25.72 12.47 12.64
CA LEU A 971 24.68 11.48 12.95
C LEU A 971 23.60 11.39 11.87
N LEU A 972 23.13 12.54 11.37
CA LEU A 972 22.11 12.57 10.31
C LEU A 972 22.65 12.10 8.95
N LYS A 973 23.86 12.51 8.56
CA LYS A 973 24.48 12.03 7.31
C LYS A 973 24.77 10.52 7.35
N ALA A 974 25.18 9.99 8.51
CA ALA A 974 25.34 8.55 8.71
C ALA A 974 24.03 7.75 8.56
N ASN A 975 22.87 8.43 8.52
CA ASN A 975 21.55 7.85 8.32
C ASN A 975 20.87 8.34 7.02
N GLY A 976 21.67 8.79 6.04
CA GLY A 976 21.22 9.03 4.66
C GLY A 976 20.62 10.40 4.36
N TYR A 977 20.45 11.28 5.36
CA TYR A 977 19.84 12.61 5.15
C TYR A 977 20.79 13.59 4.44
N ASN A 978 20.24 14.45 3.58
CA ASN A 978 20.98 15.59 3.05
C ASN A 978 21.06 16.69 4.12
N VAL A 979 22.28 17.01 4.61
CA VAL A 979 22.48 17.97 5.69
C VAL A 979 23.44 19.08 5.30
N ILE A 980 22.93 20.31 5.40
CA ILE A 980 23.62 21.56 5.08
C ILE A 980 23.79 22.37 6.37
N LEU A 981 24.95 23.01 6.54
CA LEU A 981 25.16 24.00 7.60
C LEU A 981 25.10 25.40 7.01
N THR A 982 24.54 26.37 7.75
CA THR A 982 24.58 27.79 7.35
C THR A 982 25.97 28.41 7.48
N ARG A 983 26.87 27.80 8.26
CA ARG A 983 28.30 28.14 8.33
C ARG A 983 29.18 26.90 8.46
N THR A 984 30.40 26.98 7.93
CA THR A 984 31.40 25.91 7.93
C THR A 984 32.57 26.12 8.91
N GLN A 985 32.62 27.29 9.56
CA GLN A 985 33.69 27.68 10.49
C GLN A 985 33.13 27.97 11.89
N ARG A 986 33.91 27.60 12.92
CA ARG A 986 33.59 27.82 14.35
C ARG A 986 33.54 29.32 14.72
N LYS A 987 34.37 30.13 14.05
CA LYS A 987 34.48 31.59 14.17
C LYS A 987 34.52 32.18 12.75
N ILE A 988 33.79 33.26 12.52
CA ILE A 988 33.78 34.04 11.27
C ILE A 988 34.17 35.48 11.63
N ASP A 989 35.13 36.06 10.91
CA ASP A 989 35.46 37.47 11.12
C ASP A 989 34.45 38.39 10.41
N GLY A 990 33.88 39.36 11.15
CA GLY A 990 32.84 40.24 10.66
C GLY A 990 31.79 40.58 11.73
N THR A 991 30.64 41.09 11.31
CA THR A 991 29.54 41.51 12.20
C THR A 991 28.27 40.70 11.92
N ASP A 992 27.58 40.20 12.95
CA ASP A 992 26.25 39.58 12.77
C ASP A 992 25.17 40.67 12.65
N ASP A 993 24.52 40.75 11.47
CA ASP A 993 23.59 41.80 11.11
C ASP A 993 22.34 41.23 10.37
N PRO A 994 21.34 42.06 9.99
CA PRO A 994 20.19 41.56 9.26
C PRO A 994 20.50 40.95 7.88
N LYS A 995 21.62 41.32 7.24
CA LYS A 995 22.05 40.75 5.95
C LYS A 995 22.69 39.38 6.15
N THR A 996 23.53 39.18 7.17
CA THR A 996 24.12 37.86 7.47
C THR A 996 23.03 36.86 7.84
N ARG A 997 22.04 37.27 8.64
CA ARG A 997 20.85 36.46 8.95
C ARG A 997 19.99 36.19 7.72
N GLN A 998 19.85 37.14 6.80
CA GLN A 998 19.15 36.92 5.53
C GLN A 998 19.90 35.95 4.61
N ALA A 999 21.24 35.91 4.63
CA ALA A 999 22.04 34.97 3.85
C ALA A 999 21.82 33.51 4.30
N ARG A 1000 21.68 33.27 5.62
CA ARG A 1000 21.28 31.96 6.18
C ARG A 1000 19.95 31.50 5.57
N ILE A 1001 18.95 32.37 5.58
CA ILE A 1001 17.61 32.11 5.02
C ILE A 1001 17.66 31.91 3.50
N ALA A 1002 18.47 32.68 2.78
CA ALA A 1002 18.65 32.54 1.34
C ALA A 1002 19.25 31.18 0.98
N LEU A 1003 20.25 30.71 1.74
CA LEU A 1003 20.79 29.37 1.60
C LEU A 1003 19.72 28.29 1.86
N THR A 1004 18.94 28.42 2.93
CA THR A 1004 17.84 27.49 3.27
C THR A 1004 16.81 27.40 2.13
N ASN A 1005 16.37 28.55 1.63
CA ASN A 1005 15.40 28.64 0.54
C ASN A 1005 15.95 28.10 -0.79
N LYS A 1006 17.21 28.42 -1.13
CA LYS A 1006 17.88 27.94 -2.36
C LYS A 1006 17.92 26.42 -2.41
N ASN A 1007 18.18 25.78 -1.26
CA ASN A 1007 18.23 24.32 -1.15
C ASN A 1007 16.86 23.68 -0.82
N LYS A 1008 15.76 24.43 -0.93
CA LYS A 1008 14.36 23.97 -0.74
C LYS A 1008 14.15 23.17 0.56
N ALA A 1009 14.81 23.56 1.65
CA ALA A 1009 14.92 22.74 2.85
C ALA A 1009 13.57 22.36 3.48
N ASP A 1010 13.40 21.07 3.80
CA ASP A 1010 12.24 20.50 4.48
C ASP A 1010 12.22 20.80 5.98
N TYR A 1011 13.41 20.86 6.59
CA TYR A 1011 13.65 21.15 8.00
C TYR A 1011 14.71 22.25 8.15
N PHE A 1012 14.44 23.21 9.04
CA PHE A 1012 15.38 24.24 9.45
C PHE A 1012 15.51 24.23 10.98
N ILE A 1013 16.73 24.00 11.47
CA ILE A 1013 17.00 23.82 12.91
C ILE A 1013 18.11 24.77 13.29
N SER A 1014 17.75 25.90 13.91
CA SER A 1014 18.74 26.84 14.45
C SER A 1014 19.09 26.44 15.88
N ILE A 1015 20.38 26.33 16.20
CA ILE A 1015 20.89 25.88 17.50
C ILE A 1015 21.62 27.03 18.17
N HIS A 1016 21.18 27.37 19.38
CA HIS A 1016 21.60 28.50 20.20
C HIS A 1016 21.78 28.07 21.67
N ALA A 1017 22.36 28.94 22.49
CA ALA A 1017 22.38 28.82 23.95
C ALA A 1017 22.26 30.22 24.57
N ASP A 1018 21.28 30.39 25.46
CA ASP A 1018 20.81 31.69 25.93
C ASP A 1018 21.78 32.32 26.96
N GLY A 1019 21.60 33.61 27.24
CA GLY A 1019 22.38 34.38 28.20
C GLY A 1019 21.52 35.12 29.21
N SER A 1020 21.83 34.97 30.51
CA SER A 1020 21.22 35.73 31.60
C SER A 1020 22.27 36.47 32.43
N THR A 1021 21.87 37.56 33.07
CA THR A 1021 22.65 38.29 34.09
C THR A 1021 22.67 37.60 35.45
N LYS A 1022 21.93 36.50 35.64
CA LYS A 1022 21.86 35.74 36.89
C LYS A 1022 22.51 34.36 36.76
N TYR A 1023 23.44 34.04 37.65
CA TYR A 1023 24.06 32.71 37.74
C TYR A 1023 23.10 31.59 38.16
N SER A 1024 21.95 31.91 38.75
CA SER A 1024 20.93 30.95 39.17
C SER A 1024 20.06 30.42 38.04
N ASP A 1025 20.03 31.12 36.90
CA ASP A 1025 19.09 30.81 35.82
C ASP A 1025 19.51 29.51 35.12
N SER A 1026 18.52 28.71 34.74
CA SER A 1026 18.71 27.37 34.19
C SER A 1026 17.45 26.99 33.42
N GLY A 1027 17.60 26.43 32.21
CA GLY A 1027 16.45 26.03 31.41
C GLY A 1027 16.71 25.98 29.90
N ALA A 1028 16.45 24.82 29.30
CA ALA A 1028 16.44 24.65 27.86
C ALA A 1028 15.04 24.83 27.29
N HIS A 1029 14.91 25.42 26.10
CA HIS A 1029 13.61 25.57 25.45
C HIS A 1029 13.69 25.63 23.92
N VAL A 1030 12.58 25.31 23.25
CA VAL A 1030 12.50 25.38 21.77
C VAL A 1030 11.45 26.40 21.35
N ILE A 1031 11.76 27.22 20.36
CA ILE A 1031 10.92 28.29 19.83
C ILE A 1031 10.40 27.88 18.44
N TYR A 1032 9.08 27.98 18.26
CA TYR A 1032 8.40 27.76 16.97
C TYR A 1032 7.85 29.08 16.40
N PRO A 1033 7.77 29.23 15.06
CA PRO A 1033 7.40 30.46 14.38
C PRO A 1033 6.00 30.96 14.75
N ASN A 1034 5.87 32.29 14.77
CA ASN A 1034 4.61 32.99 14.88
C ASN A 1034 4.25 33.57 13.52
N THR A 1035 3.43 32.83 12.77
CA THR A 1035 2.98 33.20 11.43
C THR A 1035 1.48 32.99 11.27
N THR A 1036 0.90 33.66 10.27
CA THR A 1036 -0.47 33.48 9.81
C THR A 1036 -0.69 32.12 9.12
N ASP A 1037 0.37 31.45 8.66
CA ASP A 1037 0.28 30.09 8.11
C ASP A 1037 0.09 29.06 9.25
N SER A 1038 -1.16 28.63 9.44
CA SER A 1038 -1.56 27.67 10.46
C SER A 1038 -0.90 26.30 10.30
N LYS A 1039 -0.56 25.90 9.06
CA LYS A 1039 0.13 24.63 8.77
C LYS A 1039 1.59 24.71 9.21
N VAL A 1040 2.29 25.79 8.88
CA VAL A 1040 3.68 26.02 9.34
C VAL A 1040 3.74 26.09 10.86
N VAL A 1041 2.79 26.76 11.52
CA VAL A 1041 2.69 26.81 12.99
C VAL A 1041 2.49 25.41 13.58
N ALA A 1042 1.53 24.63 13.07
CA ALA A 1042 1.24 23.30 13.60
C ALA A 1042 2.46 22.35 13.46
N LEU A 1043 3.03 22.27 12.25
CA LEU A 1043 4.15 21.38 11.95
C LEU A 1043 5.42 21.76 12.72
N SER A 1044 5.72 23.06 12.83
CA SER A 1044 6.90 23.53 13.57
C SER A 1044 6.72 23.40 15.08
N LYS A 1045 5.50 23.58 15.62
CA LYS A 1045 5.20 23.34 17.03
C LYS A 1045 5.31 21.86 17.41
N GLU A 1046 4.96 20.95 16.51
CA GLU A 1046 5.17 19.51 16.74
C GLU A 1046 6.66 19.14 16.69
N LEU A 1047 7.40 19.62 15.68
CA LEU A 1047 8.86 19.46 15.64
C LEU A 1047 9.52 19.95 16.93
N ALA A 1048 9.10 21.11 17.44
CA ALA A 1048 9.63 21.69 18.67
C ALA A 1048 9.38 20.81 19.92
N LYS A 1049 8.30 20.02 19.96
CA LYS A 1049 8.05 19.02 21.02
C LYS A 1049 8.91 17.76 20.84
N ASP A 1050 8.99 17.25 19.62
CA ASP A 1050 9.68 15.99 19.36
C ASP A 1050 11.20 16.12 19.47
N ILE A 1051 11.79 17.22 18.98
CA ILE A 1051 13.25 17.42 18.98
C ILE A 1051 13.85 17.44 20.40
N PHE A 1052 13.04 17.80 21.40
CA PHE A 1052 13.41 17.79 22.82
C PHE A 1052 12.88 16.59 23.61
N SER A 1053 12.20 15.61 23.00
CA SER A 1053 11.60 14.50 23.75
C SER A 1053 12.60 13.50 24.35
N TYR A 1054 13.89 13.69 24.10
CA TYR A 1054 15.00 12.96 24.71
C TYR A 1054 16.04 13.88 25.36
N TYR A 1055 15.77 15.19 25.44
CA TYR A 1055 16.74 16.17 25.93
C TYR A 1055 16.77 16.19 27.46
N THR A 1056 17.94 15.92 28.05
CA THR A 1056 18.11 15.80 29.52
C THR A 1056 19.35 16.51 30.07
N VAL A 1057 20.16 17.15 29.22
CA VAL A 1057 21.44 17.76 29.64
C VAL A 1057 21.20 19.01 30.50
N VAL A 1058 20.21 19.81 30.14
CA VAL A 1058 19.66 20.91 30.93
C VAL A 1058 18.15 20.67 31.09
N PRO A 1059 17.52 20.94 32.24
CA PRO A 1059 16.08 20.79 32.42
C PRO A 1059 15.30 21.59 31.37
N VAL A 1060 14.33 20.96 30.71
CA VAL A 1060 13.46 21.65 29.75
C VAL A 1060 12.45 22.51 30.52
N GLU A 1061 12.33 23.79 30.16
CA GLU A 1061 11.35 24.68 30.80
C GLU A 1061 9.91 24.18 30.63
N PRO A 1062 9.05 24.27 31.66
CA PRO A 1062 7.61 23.96 31.54
C PRO A 1062 6.86 24.80 30.49
N SER A 1063 7.43 25.95 30.11
CA SER A 1063 6.92 26.86 29.07
C SER A 1063 7.25 26.39 27.63
N SER A 1064 8.09 25.37 27.48
CA SER A 1064 8.57 24.86 26.20
C SER A 1064 7.56 23.89 25.55
N PRO A 1065 7.35 23.93 24.22
CA PRO A 1065 7.95 24.87 23.27
C PRO A 1065 7.23 26.24 23.28
N LYS A 1066 8.01 27.31 23.21
CA LYS A 1066 7.55 28.71 23.23
C LYS A 1066 7.16 29.16 21.82
N LYS A 1067 6.12 29.99 21.70
CA LYS A 1067 5.79 30.68 20.43
C LYS A 1067 6.74 31.87 20.25
N ASP A 1068 7.22 32.13 19.05
CA ASP A 1068 8.06 33.30 18.78
C ASP A 1068 7.30 34.62 19.03
N VAL A 1069 7.71 35.34 20.07
CA VAL A 1069 7.26 36.71 20.38
C VAL A 1069 8.32 37.76 20.03
N ARG A 1070 9.55 37.34 19.72
CA ARG A 1070 10.70 38.21 19.38
C ARG A 1070 10.76 38.54 17.88
N ASN A 1071 9.94 37.87 17.05
CA ASN A 1071 9.92 38.00 15.59
C ASN A 1071 11.31 37.70 14.98
N LEU A 1072 11.88 36.56 15.38
CA LEU A 1072 13.23 36.11 15.07
C LEU A 1072 13.39 35.92 13.55
N GLN A 1073 14.36 36.62 12.95
CA GLN A 1073 14.45 36.75 11.49
C GLN A 1073 14.47 35.41 10.76
N VAL A 1074 15.18 34.41 11.31
CA VAL A 1074 15.29 33.05 10.73
C VAL A 1074 14.00 32.22 10.81
N LEU A 1075 13.04 32.59 11.67
CA LEU A 1075 11.74 31.94 11.80
C LEU A 1075 10.62 32.63 11.01
N ARG A 1076 10.85 33.85 10.49
CA ARG A 1076 9.88 34.64 9.69
C ARG A 1076 9.43 33.91 8.41
N ASN A 1077 8.37 34.43 7.78
CA ASN A 1077 7.84 33.93 6.50
C ASN A 1077 8.82 34.05 5.31
N SER A 1078 9.88 34.85 5.43
CA SER A 1078 10.98 34.86 4.47
C SER A 1078 11.73 33.53 4.41
N ASN A 1079 11.75 32.75 5.50
CA ASN A 1079 12.18 31.36 5.48
C ASN A 1079 11.00 30.47 5.05
N LYS A 1080 11.08 29.90 3.84
CA LYS A 1080 10.01 29.14 3.20
C LYS A 1080 9.87 27.70 3.71
N THR A 1081 10.75 27.27 4.63
CA THR A 1081 10.69 25.93 5.21
C THR A 1081 9.48 25.76 6.13
N ASN A 1082 8.73 24.66 5.91
CA ASN A 1082 7.49 24.36 6.64
C ASN A 1082 7.69 23.89 8.09
N ARG A 1083 8.87 23.33 8.40
CA ARG A 1083 9.26 22.88 9.74
C ARG A 1083 10.53 23.61 10.17
N LYS A 1084 10.36 24.70 10.92
CA LYS A 1084 11.46 25.57 11.34
C LYS A 1084 11.40 25.83 12.84
N VAL A 1085 12.50 25.62 13.54
CA VAL A 1085 12.62 25.84 14.98
C VAL A 1085 13.95 26.52 15.32
N LEU A 1086 13.97 27.25 16.43
CA LEU A 1086 15.20 27.68 17.10
C LEU A 1086 15.26 27.03 18.48
N ILE A 1087 16.41 26.46 18.82
CA ILE A 1087 16.66 25.69 20.04
C ILE A 1087 17.59 26.50 20.92
N GLU A 1088 17.16 26.83 22.13
CA GLU A 1088 18.02 27.34 23.20
C GLU A 1088 18.40 26.16 24.11
N LEU A 1089 19.68 25.77 24.10
CA LEU A 1089 20.15 24.57 24.83
C LEU A 1089 20.20 24.74 26.36
N GLY A 1090 20.18 25.96 26.86
CA GLY A 1090 20.39 26.31 28.27
C GLY A 1090 21.13 27.64 28.38
N PHE A 1091 21.35 28.13 29.60
CA PHE A 1091 22.00 29.43 29.84
C PHE A 1091 23.52 29.30 29.91
N VAL A 1092 24.25 29.70 28.87
CA VAL A 1092 25.72 29.56 28.84
C VAL A 1092 26.45 30.47 29.85
N THR A 1093 25.80 31.53 30.33
CA THR A 1093 26.30 32.40 31.41
C THR A 1093 26.05 31.84 32.81
N SER A 1094 25.24 30.79 32.95
CA SER A 1094 24.97 30.12 34.21
C SER A 1094 26.02 29.02 34.44
N PRO A 1095 26.72 28.98 35.59
CA PRO A 1095 27.76 27.97 35.81
C PRO A 1095 27.22 26.55 35.76
N LYS A 1096 25.98 26.33 36.20
CA LYS A 1096 25.33 25.02 36.20
C LYS A 1096 25.08 24.52 34.77
N ASP A 1097 24.38 25.33 33.96
CA ASP A 1097 24.05 24.97 32.58
C ASP A 1097 25.32 24.92 31.73
N ALA A 1098 26.24 25.88 31.84
CA ALA A 1098 27.51 25.87 31.12
C ALA A 1098 28.33 24.59 31.36
N LYS A 1099 28.46 24.14 32.61
CA LYS A 1099 29.18 22.90 32.93
C LYS A 1099 28.50 21.69 32.28
N ALA A 1100 27.18 21.62 32.36
CA ALA A 1100 26.41 20.55 31.74
C ALA A 1100 26.58 20.55 30.22
N LEU A 1101 26.47 21.72 29.57
CA LEU A 1101 26.56 21.87 28.11
C LEU A 1101 27.94 21.50 27.56
N PHE A 1102 29.02 22.13 28.07
CA PHE A 1102 30.38 21.90 27.57
C PHE A 1102 30.91 20.49 27.88
N SER A 1103 30.37 19.81 28.91
CA SER A 1103 30.76 18.42 29.23
C SER A 1103 30.00 17.36 28.40
N ASN A 1104 28.94 17.73 27.67
CA ASN A 1104 27.99 16.78 27.07
C ASN A 1104 27.68 17.04 25.59
N ILE A 1105 28.57 17.69 24.82
CA ILE A 1105 28.37 18.06 23.41
C ILE A 1105 27.87 16.89 22.54
N ASP A 1106 28.51 15.71 22.62
CA ASP A 1106 28.11 14.52 21.87
C ASP A 1106 26.74 13.97 22.32
N LEU A 1107 26.43 14.04 23.62
CA LEU A 1107 25.15 13.61 24.18
C LEU A 1107 24.01 14.56 23.73
N ILE A 1108 24.24 15.88 23.73
CA ILE A 1108 23.31 16.87 23.18
C ILE A 1108 22.98 16.51 21.73
N ALA A 1109 24.00 16.36 20.89
CA ALA A 1109 23.82 16.02 19.48
C ALA A 1109 23.06 14.70 19.30
N GLN A 1110 23.35 13.68 20.11
CA GLN A 1110 22.63 12.41 20.09
C GLN A 1110 21.16 12.52 20.54
N GLN A 1111 20.86 13.36 21.54
CA GLN A 1111 19.49 13.59 22.03
C GLN A 1111 18.65 14.37 21.02
N LEU A 1112 19.20 15.46 20.44
CA LEU A 1112 18.57 16.20 19.35
C LEU A 1112 18.33 15.31 18.12
N TYR A 1113 19.29 14.46 17.78
CA TYR A 1113 19.17 13.48 16.71
C TYR A 1113 18.02 12.49 16.94
N LYS A 1114 17.92 11.91 18.14
CA LYS A 1114 16.82 11.01 18.53
C LYS A 1114 15.45 11.70 18.47
N GLY A 1115 15.37 12.95 18.95
CA GLY A 1115 14.14 13.75 18.88
C GLY A 1115 13.73 14.11 17.45
N LEU A 1116 14.69 14.50 16.61
CA LEU A 1116 14.44 14.80 15.21
C LEU A 1116 14.03 13.55 14.42
N LEU A 1117 14.67 12.39 14.64
CA LEU A 1117 14.25 11.11 14.07
C LEU A 1117 12.80 10.75 14.40
N LYS A 1118 12.37 11.01 15.65
CA LYS A 1118 11.00 10.77 16.09
C LYS A 1118 10.01 11.63 15.30
N ASN A 1119 10.36 12.88 14.97
CA ASN A 1119 9.52 13.71 14.10
C ASN A 1119 9.55 13.21 12.65
N LEU A 1120 10.75 12.91 12.10
CA LEU A 1120 10.93 12.43 10.74
C LEU A 1120 10.05 11.20 10.45
N LYS A 1121 10.16 10.16 11.29
CA LYS A 1121 9.39 8.90 11.18
C LYS A 1121 7.86 9.03 11.21
N LYS A 1122 7.31 10.16 11.69
CA LYS A 1122 5.86 10.40 11.63
C LYS A 1122 5.39 10.89 10.27
N TYR A 1123 6.29 11.49 9.50
CA TYR A 1123 5.95 12.23 8.29
C TYR A 1123 6.57 11.67 7.03
N HIS A 1124 7.68 10.95 7.17
CA HIS A 1124 8.50 10.37 6.11
C HIS A 1124 8.84 8.93 6.50
#